data_AF-A0A2W4IWW5-F1
#
_entry.id   AF-A0A2W4IWW5-F1
#
_cell.length_a   1.000
_cell.length_b   1.000
_cell.length_c   1.000
_cell.angle_alpha   90.00
_cell.angle_beta   90.00
_cell.angle_gamma   90.00
#
_symmetry.space_group_name_H-M   'P 1'
#
loop_
_entity.id
_entity.type
_entity.pdbx_description
1 polymer ?
#
loop_
_entity_poly.entity_id
_entity_poly.type
_entity_poly.pdbx_seq_one_letter_code
_entity_poly.pdbx_strand_id
1 'polypeptide(L)'
;MHDRFLCIHGHFYQPPRENPWLEEVEEQDSAAPFHDWNGRITAECYGPNAAARILTEDRRITEVVNNYRSISFNFGPTLLSWMERAAPNVYRAILEADADSIARRNGHGNAIAQAFHHAILPLASRRDKVTEVRWGIADFVHRFQRRPEGMWLPETAVDTETLEVLVDEGIRFTILSPYQASHVRRLDRDGWTSVEGGRIDPTRPYWVELPSGRRIAVFFYDGPIAKSLAFEHGLASARALLDRLENGFDPSRSHVQLLSVAVDGETFGHHKKGGDEALAGAIRLAESRGLRLTNFGAFLADCPPTHAVRLIEPSSWSCAHGVKRWQTDCGCSSSGQPGWHQRWRQPLREALDELAAAIDEFFEREGQRLLRDPWEARDAYVRVVLDRSPSNVRAFLAEYERSPGLLLDPEKKVQTLRLLEAQRNRLMMFTSCGWFFSEISSLETTQVLRYAARAMQLVEEAGGPMLEPEFVAALARAPSNIPEVGDGKGVWERYIRPSIASLPGILAHLAIVSSTSGEEPEPEGRLFCYRYRRLAHRKETVGPATLTMGRTLLTSENTHATLDGIWAVLHFGGNDFRCSVRPYVDAQSYQDIENDLFEPLARFNLSGVIRAMDRHFVGPDFGLRNLFLDERRALAKTLLREARARWAQDYRRIYEENLGLMRFLQETNIPIPLELLAAAELTLYSDVAALVESLAEGSSDARETRLGIEQAIEEARQLGIELSMKRPRRTVERLIRSQMRALLEARRPDLAEELHDLVVLGESLGPGLDLWEAQNLFWELCARRPPELEIPLLLRLGEKLWFDREALARRLEPSAWQPPA
;
A
#
# COMPACT_ATOMS: atom_id res chain seq x y z
N MET A 1 5.31 -42.44 -18.01
CA MET A 1 4.49 -41.25 -17.66
C MET A 1 5.24 -40.04 -18.15
N HIS A 2 4.62 -39.18 -18.95
CA HIS A 2 5.23 -37.91 -19.36
C HIS A 2 5.44 -37.01 -18.13
N ASP A 3 6.51 -36.22 -18.13
CA ASP A 3 6.80 -35.26 -17.06
C ASP A 3 5.63 -34.27 -16.89
N ARG A 4 5.21 -34.07 -15.63
CA ARG A 4 4.12 -33.15 -15.24
C ARG A 4 4.68 -32.03 -14.38
N PHE A 5 4.51 -30.82 -14.86
CA PHE A 5 4.96 -29.61 -14.18
C PHE A 5 3.77 -28.77 -13.73
N LEU A 6 3.93 -28.12 -12.58
CA LEU A 6 2.93 -27.21 -12.00
C LEU A 6 3.55 -25.82 -11.81
N CYS A 7 2.86 -24.78 -12.27
CA CYS A 7 3.22 -23.38 -12.04
C CYS A 7 1.98 -22.57 -11.65
N ILE A 8 1.89 -22.19 -10.38
CA ILE A 8 0.88 -21.26 -9.89
C ILE A 8 1.47 -19.85 -10.01
N HIS A 9 0.69 -18.91 -10.52
CA HIS A 9 1.06 -17.51 -10.68
C HIS A 9 0.13 -16.59 -9.89
N GLY A 10 0.69 -15.76 -9.03
CA GLY A 10 -0.02 -14.70 -8.33
C GLY A 10 0.35 -13.31 -8.86
N HIS A 11 -0.65 -12.58 -9.34
CA HIS A 11 -0.52 -11.18 -9.73
C HIS A 11 -0.83 -10.27 -8.52
N PHE A 12 0.18 -9.76 -7.82
CA PHE A 12 -0.01 -8.96 -6.60
C PHE A 12 0.09 -7.47 -6.91
N TYR A 13 -0.96 -6.71 -6.65
CA TYR A 13 -1.04 -5.32 -7.05
C TYR A 13 -2.04 -4.53 -6.20
N GLN A 14 -1.66 -3.29 -5.88
CA GLN A 14 -2.56 -2.25 -5.43
C GLN A 14 -2.38 -1.02 -6.30
N PRO A 15 -3.46 -0.30 -6.64
CA PRO A 15 -3.34 0.96 -7.35
C PRO A 15 -2.41 1.92 -6.61
N PRO A 16 -1.72 2.82 -7.34
CA PRO A 16 -1.04 3.95 -6.72
C PRO A 16 -2.08 4.74 -5.90
N ARG A 17 -1.89 4.84 -4.58
CA ARG A 17 -2.84 5.44 -3.61
C ARG A 17 -2.28 6.70 -2.95
N GLU A 18 -1.03 7.04 -3.27
CA GLU A 18 -0.32 8.15 -2.69
C GLU A 18 -0.99 9.47 -3.07
N ASN A 19 -1.13 10.37 -2.11
CA ASN A 19 -1.47 11.75 -2.38
C ASN A 19 -0.33 12.39 -3.20
N PRO A 20 -0.57 12.91 -4.43
CA PRO A 20 0.51 13.31 -5.33
C PRO A 20 1.23 14.60 -4.92
N TRP A 21 0.74 15.29 -3.88
CA TRP A 21 1.44 16.40 -3.25
C TRP A 21 2.34 15.96 -2.09
N LEU A 22 2.07 14.80 -1.48
CA LEU A 22 2.75 14.31 -0.28
C LEU A 22 3.68 13.13 -0.57
N GLU A 23 3.40 12.34 -1.62
CA GLU A 23 4.03 11.03 -1.90
C GLU A 23 3.80 10.00 -0.78
N GLU A 24 2.70 10.16 -0.03
CA GLU A 24 2.28 9.25 1.03
C GLU A 24 0.81 8.88 0.88
N VAL A 25 0.46 7.66 1.33
CA VAL A 25 -0.93 7.18 1.35
C VAL A 25 -1.61 7.75 2.60
N GLU A 26 -2.67 8.53 2.44
CA GLU A 26 -3.47 9.06 3.56
C GLU A 26 -4.39 7.99 4.17
N GLU A 27 -4.87 8.20 5.40
CA GLU A 27 -5.79 7.28 6.08
C GLU A 27 -7.08 7.03 5.26
N GLN A 28 -7.46 5.76 5.11
CA GLN A 28 -8.64 5.32 4.37
C GLN A 28 -9.60 4.58 5.30
N ASP A 29 -10.71 5.22 5.69
CA ASP A 29 -11.66 4.67 6.67
C ASP A 29 -12.18 3.26 6.34
N SER A 30 -12.35 2.96 5.05
CA SER A 30 -12.81 1.64 4.59
C SER A 30 -11.77 0.51 4.80
N ALA A 31 -10.52 0.85 5.12
CA ALA A 31 -9.45 -0.09 5.47
C ALA A 31 -9.37 -0.40 6.97
N ALA A 32 -10.24 0.18 7.80
CA ALA A 32 -10.22 -0.03 9.24
C ALA A 32 -10.20 -1.54 9.61
N PRO A 33 -9.41 -1.93 10.63
CA PRO A 33 -8.69 -1.07 11.57
C PRO A 33 -7.31 -0.59 11.11
N PHE A 34 -6.91 -0.89 9.88
CA PHE A 34 -5.62 -0.48 9.33
C PHE A 34 -5.68 0.98 8.86
N HIS A 35 -4.51 1.59 8.74
CA HIS A 35 -4.36 2.95 8.25
C HIS A 35 -4.92 3.11 6.83
N ASP A 36 -4.56 2.19 5.94
CA ASP A 36 -4.94 2.21 4.53
C ASP A 36 -5.06 0.79 3.95
N TRP A 37 -5.55 0.69 2.72
CA TRP A 37 -5.76 -0.59 2.05
C TRP A 37 -4.47 -1.35 1.76
N ASN A 38 -3.33 -0.68 1.53
CA ASN A 38 -2.05 -1.37 1.36
C ASN A 38 -1.64 -2.05 2.67
N GLY A 39 -1.77 -1.34 3.80
CA GLY A 39 -1.53 -1.88 5.14
C GLY A 39 -2.42 -3.08 5.44
N ARG A 40 -3.72 -2.97 5.14
CA ARG A 40 -4.69 -4.05 5.35
C ARG A 40 -4.36 -5.30 4.54
N ILE A 41 -4.16 -5.15 3.23
CA ILE A 41 -3.94 -6.32 2.35
C ILE A 41 -2.56 -6.92 2.59
N THR A 42 -1.56 -6.12 2.99
CA THR A 42 -0.26 -6.65 3.45
C THR A 42 -0.43 -7.58 4.65
N ALA A 43 -1.22 -7.17 5.65
CA ALA A 43 -1.48 -8.00 6.83
C ALA A 43 -2.36 -9.23 6.51
N GLU A 44 -3.27 -9.11 5.54
CA GLU A 44 -4.24 -10.15 5.21
C GLU A 44 -3.77 -11.12 4.10
N CYS A 45 -2.73 -10.80 3.34
CA CYS A 45 -2.29 -11.58 2.18
C CYS A 45 -0.77 -11.58 1.98
N TYR A 46 -0.11 -10.43 1.78
CA TYR A 46 1.30 -10.43 1.35
C TYR A 46 2.25 -10.95 2.44
N GLY A 47 2.07 -10.47 3.67
CA GLY A 47 2.77 -10.99 4.85
C GLY A 47 2.47 -12.47 5.06
N PRO A 48 1.19 -12.88 5.18
CA PRO A 48 0.82 -14.28 5.31
C PRO A 48 1.42 -15.21 4.25
N ASN A 49 1.50 -14.82 2.97
CA ASN A 49 2.16 -15.64 1.95
C ASN A 49 3.69 -15.70 2.11
N ALA A 50 4.33 -14.65 2.62
CA ALA A 50 5.76 -14.68 2.95
C ALA A 50 6.08 -15.59 4.15
N ALA A 51 5.08 -15.89 4.98
CA ALA A 51 5.21 -16.75 6.16
C ALA A 51 3.92 -17.56 6.40
N ALA A 52 3.53 -18.39 5.44
CA ALA A 52 2.30 -19.18 5.51
C ALA A 52 2.45 -20.32 6.52
N ARG A 53 1.39 -20.60 7.28
CA ARG A 53 1.39 -21.68 8.28
C ARG A 53 0.95 -22.98 7.63
N ILE A 54 1.69 -24.05 7.90
CA ILE A 54 1.21 -25.42 7.73
C ILE A 54 0.69 -25.87 9.10
N LEU A 55 -0.57 -26.32 9.14
CA LEU A 55 -1.30 -26.60 10.37
C LEU A 55 -1.65 -28.09 10.49
N THR A 56 -1.72 -28.58 11.73
CA THR A 56 -2.40 -29.84 12.08
C THR A 56 -3.93 -29.68 12.04
N GLU A 57 -4.67 -30.78 12.20
CA GLU A 57 -6.14 -30.75 12.33
C GLU A 57 -6.60 -29.90 13.53
N ASP A 58 -5.83 -29.88 14.62
CA ASP A 58 -6.09 -29.07 15.83
C ASP A 58 -5.58 -27.61 15.70
N ARG A 59 -5.27 -27.15 14.48
CA ARG A 59 -4.72 -25.81 14.18
C ARG A 59 -3.40 -25.49 14.89
N ARG A 60 -2.55 -26.50 15.12
CA ARG A 60 -1.18 -26.29 15.62
C ARG A 60 -0.20 -26.12 14.47
N ILE A 61 0.71 -25.16 14.59
CA ILE A 61 1.70 -24.83 13.56
C ILE A 61 2.80 -25.89 13.54
N THR A 62 2.92 -26.61 12.42
CA THR A 62 4.01 -27.55 12.19
C THR A 62 5.19 -26.89 11.48
N GLU A 63 4.89 -25.99 10.54
CA GLU A 63 5.89 -25.27 9.75
C GLU A 63 5.41 -23.86 9.40
N VAL A 64 6.37 -22.96 9.20
CA VAL A 64 6.15 -21.65 8.57
C VAL A 64 6.99 -21.60 7.30
N VAL A 65 6.33 -21.37 6.16
CA VAL A 65 6.92 -21.44 4.81
C VAL A 65 6.64 -20.17 4.01
N ASN A 66 7.54 -19.83 3.09
CA ASN A 66 7.34 -18.71 2.18
C ASN A 66 6.80 -19.22 0.84
N ASN A 67 5.52 -18.95 0.52
CA ASN A 67 4.85 -19.41 -0.70
C ASN A 67 5.54 -18.87 -1.97
N TYR A 68 6.12 -17.66 -1.92
CA TYR A 68 6.82 -17.03 -3.04
C TYR A 68 8.04 -17.83 -3.52
N ARG A 69 8.64 -18.67 -2.65
CA ARG A 69 9.72 -19.58 -3.06
C ARG A 69 9.24 -20.69 -4.01
N SER A 70 7.94 -20.97 -4.01
CA SER A 70 7.33 -22.09 -4.71
C SER A 70 6.49 -21.67 -5.91
N ILE A 71 5.84 -20.51 -5.86
CA ILE A 71 4.99 -19.99 -6.95
C ILE A 71 5.73 -18.99 -7.85
N SER A 72 5.30 -18.83 -9.10
CA SER A 72 5.64 -17.65 -9.89
C SER A 72 4.81 -16.46 -9.41
N PHE A 73 5.33 -15.24 -9.51
CA PHE A 73 4.59 -14.05 -9.09
C PHE A 73 5.06 -12.80 -9.82
N ASN A 74 4.24 -11.76 -9.77
CA ASN A 74 4.69 -10.39 -9.98
C ASN A 74 4.15 -9.51 -8.85
N PHE A 75 4.87 -8.44 -8.51
CA PHE A 75 4.39 -7.38 -7.63
C PHE A 75 4.40 -6.06 -8.39
N GLY A 76 3.35 -5.24 -8.22
CA GLY A 76 3.29 -3.91 -8.80
C GLY A 76 4.38 -2.97 -8.23
N PRO A 77 5.09 -2.19 -9.06
CA PRO A 77 6.16 -1.28 -8.61
C PRO A 77 5.74 -0.27 -7.53
N THR A 78 4.52 0.27 -7.62
CA THR A 78 4.00 1.23 -6.62
C THR A 78 3.77 0.56 -5.27
N LEU A 79 3.22 -0.66 -5.27
CA LEU A 79 3.07 -1.45 -4.05
C LEU A 79 4.43 -1.80 -3.42
N LEU A 80 5.43 -2.19 -4.21
CA LEU A 80 6.78 -2.46 -3.69
C LEU A 80 7.44 -1.21 -3.11
N SER A 81 7.26 -0.05 -3.75
CA SER A 81 7.78 1.23 -3.26
C SER A 81 7.19 1.62 -1.89
N TRP A 82 5.89 1.38 -1.70
CA TRP A 82 5.23 1.56 -0.41
C TRP A 82 5.72 0.52 0.62
N MET A 83 5.79 -0.75 0.23
CA MET A 83 6.14 -1.86 1.13
C MET A 83 7.57 -1.76 1.65
N GLU A 84 8.51 -1.27 0.84
CA GLU A 84 9.90 -1.02 1.22
C GLU A 84 10.01 -0.12 2.47
N ARG A 85 9.12 0.88 2.60
CA ARG A 85 9.08 1.79 3.76
C ARG A 85 8.15 1.28 4.87
N ALA A 86 6.95 0.83 4.50
CA ALA A 86 5.87 0.54 5.46
C ALA A 86 5.89 -0.90 6.00
N ALA A 87 6.46 -1.86 5.26
CA ALA A 87 6.54 -3.27 5.65
C ALA A 87 7.86 -3.93 5.18
N PRO A 88 9.03 -3.42 5.63
CA PRO A 88 10.34 -3.82 5.11
C PRO A 88 10.66 -5.32 5.26
N ASN A 89 10.10 -5.97 6.29
CA ASN A 89 10.29 -7.41 6.50
C ASN A 89 9.58 -8.26 5.42
N VAL A 90 8.35 -7.87 5.05
CA VAL A 90 7.59 -8.55 3.99
C VAL A 90 8.25 -8.30 2.64
N TYR A 91 8.63 -7.04 2.39
CA TYR A 91 9.37 -6.64 1.19
C TYR A 91 10.63 -7.50 0.99
N ARG A 92 11.47 -7.62 2.03
CA ARG A 92 12.69 -8.43 1.97
C ARG A 92 12.40 -9.90 1.70
N ALA A 93 11.41 -10.47 2.38
CA ALA A 93 11.04 -11.88 2.22
C ALA A 93 10.57 -12.21 0.78
N ILE A 94 9.96 -11.25 0.07
CA ILE A 94 9.58 -11.40 -1.34
C ILE A 94 10.82 -11.43 -2.24
N LEU A 95 11.78 -10.52 -2.02
CA LEU A 95 13.01 -10.47 -2.82
C LEU A 95 13.89 -11.71 -2.59
N GLU A 96 14.05 -12.11 -1.33
CA GLU A 96 14.78 -13.32 -0.95
C GLU A 96 14.16 -14.58 -1.57
N ALA A 97 12.82 -14.64 -1.67
CA ALA A 97 12.14 -15.75 -2.31
C ALA A 97 12.46 -15.89 -3.80
N ASP A 98 12.60 -14.77 -4.53
CA ASP A 98 13.07 -14.80 -5.91
C ASP A 98 14.54 -15.28 -5.98
N ALA A 99 15.42 -14.71 -5.16
CA ALA A 99 16.83 -15.09 -5.11
C ALA A 99 17.03 -16.59 -4.83
N ASP A 100 16.29 -17.14 -3.85
CA ASP A 100 16.31 -18.57 -3.53
C ASP A 100 15.80 -19.43 -4.70
N SER A 101 14.79 -18.94 -5.43
CA SER A 101 14.22 -19.69 -6.53
C SER A 101 15.18 -19.82 -7.72
N ILE A 102 16.02 -18.81 -7.99
CA ILE A 102 17.04 -18.82 -9.04
C ILE A 102 17.99 -20.01 -8.84
N ALA A 103 18.50 -20.19 -7.61
CA ALA A 103 19.40 -21.29 -7.27
C ALA A 103 18.74 -22.67 -7.46
N ARG A 104 17.44 -22.76 -7.17
CA ARG A 104 16.66 -24.02 -7.27
C ARG A 104 16.20 -24.35 -8.68
N ARG A 105 16.19 -23.38 -9.60
CA ARG A 105 15.56 -23.48 -10.92
C ARG A 105 16.52 -23.10 -12.04
N ASN A 106 17.77 -23.57 -11.91
CA ASN A 106 18.82 -23.45 -12.95
C ASN A 106 19.03 -22.01 -13.47
N GLY A 107 18.97 -21.01 -12.58
CA GLY A 107 19.18 -19.61 -12.94
C GLY A 107 17.90 -18.82 -13.25
N HIS A 108 16.72 -19.44 -13.18
CA HIS A 108 15.43 -18.80 -13.47
C HIS A 108 14.65 -18.44 -12.21
N GLY A 109 14.39 -17.15 -12.00
CA GLY A 109 13.66 -16.67 -10.83
C GLY A 109 12.13 -16.75 -10.98
N ASN A 110 11.43 -16.74 -9.85
CA ASN A 110 9.96 -16.80 -9.78
C ASN A 110 9.27 -15.49 -10.11
N ALA A 111 9.93 -14.38 -9.80
CA ALA A 111 9.42 -13.03 -10.04
C ALA A 111 9.51 -12.68 -11.53
N ILE A 112 8.45 -12.07 -12.05
CA ILE A 112 8.43 -11.40 -13.36
C ILE A 112 8.12 -9.92 -13.19
N ALA A 113 8.50 -9.10 -14.17
CA ALA A 113 8.21 -7.67 -14.14
C ALA A 113 6.73 -7.38 -14.42
N GLN A 114 6.32 -6.12 -14.23
CA GLN A 114 5.01 -5.61 -14.60
C GLN A 114 5.20 -4.23 -15.24
N ALA A 115 4.32 -3.84 -16.16
CA ALA A 115 4.21 -2.44 -16.57
C ALA A 115 3.98 -1.52 -15.35
N PHE A 116 4.69 -0.39 -15.29
CA PHE A 116 4.98 0.33 -14.05
C PHE A 116 3.76 0.85 -13.30
N HIS A 117 2.90 1.64 -13.95
CA HIS A 117 1.70 2.23 -13.33
C HIS A 117 0.44 1.38 -13.52
N HIS A 118 0.58 0.15 -14.01
CA HIS A 118 -0.55 -0.73 -14.31
C HIS A 118 -1.57 -0.12 -15.30
N ALA A 119 -1.07 0.60 -16.32
CA ALA A 119 -1.88 1.15 -17.40
C ALA A 119 -2.29 0.06 -18.42
N ILE A 120 -3.45 0.20 -19.05
CA ILE A 120 -3.89 -0.70 -20.13
C ILE A 120 -3.10 -0.38 -21.39
N LEU A 121 -1.99 -1.11 -21.60
CA LEU A 121 -1.03 -0.80 -22.65
C LEU A 121 -1.66 -0.69 -24.05
N PRO A 122 -2.59 -1.57 -24.50
CA PRO A 122 -3.22 -1.43 -25.81
C PRO A 122 -4.00 -0.12 -26.03
N LEU A 123 -4.36 0.58 -24.96
CA LEU A 123 -5.00 1.89 -25.03
C LEU A 123 -4.01 3.06 -24.91
N ALA A 124 -2.74 2.80 -24.58
CA ALA A 124 -1.72 3.82 -24.44
C ALA A 124 -1.07 4.15 -25.79
N SER A 125 -0.50 5.36 -25.90
CA SER A 125 0.35 5.72 -27.04
C SER A 125 1.59 4.80 -27.10
N ARG A 126 2.19 4.60 -28.28
CA ARG A 126 3.42 3.81 -28.40
C ARG A 126 4.53 4.29 -27.45
N ARG A 127 4.67 5.61 -27.29
CA ARG A 127 5.68 6.21 -26.41
C ARG A 127 5.42 5.90 -24.93
N ASP A 128 4.16 5.87 -24.52
CA ASP A 128 3.78 5.49 -23.17
C ASP A 128 3.96 3.99 -22.94
N LYS A 129 3.61 3.13 -23.92
CA LYS A 129 3.89 1.69 -23.87
C LYS A 129 5.38 1.44 -23.60
N VAL A 130 6.26 2.09 -24.36
CA VAL A 130 7.72 1.95 -24.20
C VAL A 130 8.16 2.34 -22.79
N THR A 131 7.68 3.45 -22.27
CA THR A 131 8.08 3.85 -20.91
C THR A 131 7.51 2.99 -19.82
N GLU A 132 6.24 2.62 -19.87
CA GLU A 132 5.65 1.74 -18.87
C GLU A 132 6.41 0.41 -18.77
N VAL A 133 6.87 -0.11 -19.91
CA VAL A 133 7.72 -1.32 -19.98
C VAL A 133 9.13 -1.03 -19.44
N ARG A 134 9.80 0.04 -19.89
CA ARG A 134 11.14 0.40 -19.43
C ARG A 134 11.20 0.67 -17.94
N TRP A 135 10.25 1.43 -17.41
CA TRP A 135 10.14 1.73 -15.99
C TRP A 135 9.87 0.46 -15.19
N GLY A 136 8.98 -0.42 -15.67
CA GLY A 136 8.72 -1.72 -15.06
C GLY A 136 9.96 -2.61 -14.99
N ILE A 137 10.77 -2.63 -16.05
CA ILE A 137 12.06 -3.34 -16.07
C ILE A 137 13.07 -2.69 -15.12
N ALA A 138 13.16 -1.36 -15.10
CA ALA A 138 14.10 -0.64 -14.24
C ALA A 138 13.79 -0.85 -12.75
N ASP A 139 12.52 -0.79 -12.35
CA ASP A 139 12.09 -1.13 -10.99
C ASP A 139 12.42 -2.58 -10.63
N PHE A 140 12.11 -3.51 -11.53
CA PHE A 140 12.44 -4.92 -11.33
C PHE A 140 13.95 -5.13 -11.11
N VAL A 141 14.79 -4.54 -11.97
CA VAL A 141 16.26 -4.64 -11.85
C VAL A 141 16.75 -4.02 -10.55
N HIS A 142 16.20 -2.86 -10.17
CA HIS A 142 16.56 -2.16 -8.93
C HIS A 142 16.26 -3.01 -7.69
N ARG A 143 15.17 -3.78 -7.69
CA ARG A 143 14.74 -4.56 -6.51
C ARG A 143 15.30 -5.98 -6.51
N PHE A 144 15.11 -6.71 -7.61
CA PHE A 144 15.47 -8.13 -7.72
C PHE A 144 16.89 -8.37 -8.22
N GLN A 145 17.65 -7.31 -8.55
CA GLN A 145 19.08 -7.37 -8.91
C GLN A 145 19.38 -8.29 -10.12
N ARG A 146 18.40 -8.45 -11.02
CA ARG A 146 18.53 -9.18 -12.29
C ARG A 146 17.57 -8.62 -13.33
N ARG A 147 17.79 -8.95 -14.62
CA ARG A 147 16.82 -8.63 -15.68
C ARG A 147 15.60 -9.56 -15.59
N PRO A 148 14.38 -9.07 -15.82
CA PRO A 148 13.19 -9.91 -15.89
C PRO A 148 13.17 -10.71 -17.20
N GLU A 149 12.73 -11.97 -17.13
CA GLU A 149 12.55 -12.81 -18.31
C GLU A 149 11.15 -12.69 -18.92
N GLY A 150 10.16 -12.42 -18.06
CA GLY A 150 8.77 -12.24 -18.43
C GLY A 150 8.23 -10.92 -17.88
N MET A 151 7.09 -10.50 -18.43
CA MET A 151 6.35 -9.34 -17.93
C MET A 151 4.85 -9.62 -17.88
N TRP A 152 4.24 -9.32 -16.74
CA TRP A 152 2.79 -9.26 -16.58
C TRP A 152 2.26 -7.98 -17.24
N LEU A 153 1.36 -8.16 -18.21
CA LEU A 153 0.60 -7.07 -18.82
C LEU A 153 -0.60 -6.76 -17.92
N PRO A 154 -0.83 -5.50 -17.52
CA PRO A 154 -1.99 -5.12 -16.72
C PRO A 154 -3.29 -5.65 -17.33
N GLU A 155 -4.05 -6.41 -16.54
CA GLU A 155 -5.30 -7.06 -16.98
C GLU A 155 -5.13 -8.07 -18.13
N THR A 156 -3.90 -8.59 -18.28
CA THR A 156 -3.42 -9.34 -19.46
C THR A 156 -3.76 -8.64 -20.79
N ALA A 157 -3.88 -7.30 -20.76
CA ALA A 157 -4.32 -6.54 -21.90
C ALA A 157 -3.23 -6.53 -22.98
N VAL A 158 -3.54 -7.02 -24.17
CA VAL A 158 -2.54 -7.29 -25.21
C VAL A 158 -3.00 -6.87 -26.60
N ASP A 159 -2.03 -6.35 -27.37
CA ASP A 159 -2.06 -6.15 -28.81
C ASP A 159 -0.65 -6.41 -29.39
N THR A 160 -0.55 -6.52 -30.72
CA THR A 160 0.70 -6.77 -31.42
C THR A 160 1.76 -5.71 -31.11
N GLU A 161 1.38 -4.42 -31.04
CA GLU A 161 2.34 -3.35 -30.76
C GLU A 161 2.93 -3.47 -29.34
N THR A 162 2.13 -3.83 -28.35
CA THR A 162 2.60 -4.07 -26.97
C THR A 162 3.62 -5.20 -26.95
N LEU A 163 3.36 -6.30 -27.68
CA LEU A 163 4.29 -7.42 -27.76
C LEU A 163 5.60 -7.06 -28.49
N GLU A 164 5.54 -6.22 -29.51
CA GLU A 164 6.75 -5.67 -30.16
C GLU A 164 7.60 -4.87 -29.18
N VAL A 165 6.97 -4.00 -28.38
CA VAL A 165 7.66 -3.23 -27.33
C VAL A 165 8.30 -4.16 -26.29
N LEU A 166 7.61 -5.21 -25.85
CA LEU A 166 8.18 -6.19 -24.93
C LEU A 166 9.45 -6.85 -25.51
N VAL A 167 9.42 -7.27 -26.77
CA VAL A 167 10.57 -7.90 -27.43
C VAL A 167 11.70 -6.90 -27.68
N ASP A 168 11.40 -5.65 -28.01
CA ASP A 168 12.39 -4.56 -28.12
C ASP A 168 13.17 -4.39 -26.81
N GLU A 169 12.50 -4.53 -25.67
CA GLU A 169 13.10 -4.38 -24.34
C GLU A 169 13.61 -5.70 -23.74
N GLY A 170 13.67 -6.78 -24.54
CA GLY A 170 14.30 -8.05 -24.17
C GLY A 170 13.44 -9.00 -23.33
N ILE A 171 12.14 -8.75 -23.20
CA ILE A 171 11.20 -9.65 -22.53
C ILE A 171 10.95 -10.89 -23.42
N ARG A 172 11.03 -12.08 -22.80
CA ARG A 172 10.97 -13.37 -23.51
C ARG A 172 9.57 -13.97 -23.53
N PHE A 173 8.77 -13.70 -22.51
CA PHE A 173 7.41 -14.22 -22.44
C PHE A 173 6.42 -13.33 -21.69
N THR A 174 5.12 -13.60 -21.91
CA THR A 174 4.03 -13.08 -21.09
C THR A 174 2.96 -14.17 -20.84
N ILE A 175 1.99 -13.88 -19.97
CA ILE A 175 0.93 -14.79 -19.55
C ILE A 175 -0.42 -14.19 -20.00
N LEU A 176 -1.26 -14.98 -20.65
CA LEU A 176 -2.54 -14.56 -21.22
C LEU A 176 -3.68 -15.50 -20.80
N SER A 177 -4.90 -14.99 -20.90
CA SER A 177 -6.12 -15.77 -20.76
C SER A 177 -6.35 -16.68 -21.97
N PRO A 178 -6.82 -17.92 -21.79
CA PRO A 178 -7.10 -18.83 -22.91
C PRO A 178 -8.15 -18.28 -23.88
N TYR A 179 -8.98 -17.33 -23.44
CA TYR A 179 -9.96 -16.64 -24.29
C TYR A 179 -9.34 -15.62 -25.25
N GLN A 180 -8.06 -15.29 -25.10
CA GLN A 180 -7.34 -14.34 -25.96
C GLN A 180 -6.69 -15.02 -27.17
N ALA A 181 -6.74 -16.36 -27.26
CA ALA A 181 -6.23 -17.10 -28.41
C ALA A 181 -7.29 -17.21 -29.52
N SER A 182 -6.92 -16.87 -30.76
CA SER A 182 -7.80 -17.02 -31.92
C SER A 182 -7.51 -18.31 -32.69
N HIS A 183 -6.26 -18.52 -33.11
CA HIS A 183 -5.86 -19.66 -33.93
C HIS A 183 -4.52 -20.23 -33.47
N VAL A 184 -4.35 -21.54 -33.62
CA VAL A 184 -3.09 -22.25 -33.34
C VAL A 184 -2.61 -22.98 -34.59
N ARG A 185 -1.29 -23.10 -34.74
CA ARG A 185 -0.62 -23.88 -35.78
C ARG A 185 0.58 -24.61 -35.19
N ARG A 186 0.81 -25.87 -35.57
CA ARG A 186 2.07 -26.55 -35.25
C ARG A 186 3.19 -26.02 -36.13
N LEU A 187 4.39 -25.83 -35.61
CA LEU A 187 5.51 -25.32 -36.41
C LEU A 187 6.00 -26.29 -37.50
N ASP A 188 5.76 -27.60 -37.32
CA ASP A 188 6.14 -28.66 -38.25
C ASP A 188 5.06 -28.97 -39.32
N ARG A 189 3.94 -28.24 -39.31
CA ARG A 189 2.81 -28.47 -40.23
C ARG A 189 2.17 -27.16 -40.68
N ASP A 190 1.60 -27.19 -41.86
CA ASP A 190 0.77 -26.09 -42.34
C ASP A 190 -0.68 -26.22 -41.84
N GLY A 191 -1.34 -25.07 -41.74
CA GLY A 191 -2.75 -24.97 -41.35
C GLY A 191 -2.95 -24.34 -39.97
N TRP A 192 -3.79 -23.30 -39.92
CA TRP A 192 -4.26 -22.68 -38.69
C TRP A 192 -5.60 -23.30 -38.28
N THR A 193 -5.76 -23.63 -37.00
CA THR A 193 -7.02 -24.14 -36.44
C THR A 193 -7.55 -23.16 -35.40
N SER A 194 -8.84 -22.84 -35.46
CA SER A 194 -9.48 -21.95 -34.48
C SER A 194 -9.52 -22.58 -33.10
N VAL A 195 -9.11 -21.81 -32.09
CA VAL A 195 -9.12 -22.15 -30.67
C VAL A 195 -9.87 -21.11 -29.82
N GLU A 196 -10.64 -20.25 -30.48
CA GLU A 196 -11.49 -19.22 -29.85
C GLU A 196 -12.43 -19.81 -28.79
N GLY A 197 -12.90 -18.96 -27.86
CA GLY A 197 -13.79 -19.41 -26.78
C GLY A 197 -13.07 -20.27 -25.72
N GLY A 198 -11.75 -20.11 -25.57
CA GLY A 198 -10.97 -20.77 -24.53
C GLY A 198 -10.62 -22.23 -24.83
N ARG A 199 -10.56 -22.62 -26.11
CA ARG A 199 -10.26 -24.01 -26.54
C ARG A 199 -8.77 -24.30 -26.72
N ILE A 200 -7.89 -23.31 -26.49
CA ILE A 200 -6.45 -23.53 -26.55
C ILE A 200 -6.00 -24.49 -25.44
N ASP A 201 -5.01 -25.33 -25.74
CA ASP A 201 -4.40 -26.23 -24.75
C ASP A 201 -3.49 -25.41 -23.81
N PRO A 202 -3.87 -25.20 -22.54
CA PRO A 202 -3.11 -24.33 -21.63
C PRO A 202 -1.84 -25.00 -21.10
N THR A 203 -1.54 -26.25 -21.50
CA THR A 203 -0.46 -27.04 -20.90
C THR A 203 0.90 -26.93 -21.59
N ARG A 204 1.05 -25.95 -22.49
CA ARG A 204 2.28 -25.70 -23.25
C ARG A 204 2.42 -24.22 -23.62
N PRO A 205 3.64 -23.74 -23.91
CA PRO A 205 3.83 -22.40 -24.46
C PRO A 205 3.60 -22.36 -25.97
N TYR A 206 3.37 -21.14 -26.48
CA TYR A 206 3.15 -20.84 -27.89
C TYR A 206 4.01 -19.66 -28.35
N TRP A 207 4.44 -19.66 -29.61
CA TRP A 207 5.03 -18.47 -30.23
C TRP A 207 3.95 -17.54 -30.78
N VAL A 208 4.02 -16.26 -30.44
CA VAL A 208 3.40 -15.21 -31.25
C VAL A 208 4.44 -14.75 -32.26
N GLU A 209 4.12 -14.84 -33.54
CA GLU A 209 4.97 -14.35 -34.64
C GLU A 209 4.63 -12.88 -34.90
N LEU A 210 5.61 -11.99 -34.72
CA LEU A 210 5.40 -10.55 -34.78
C LEU A 210 5.75 -9.96 -36.17
N PRO A 211 5.18 -8.80 -36.55
CA PRO A 211 5.48 -8.14 -37.82
C PRO A 211 6.98 -7.87 -38.07
N SER A 212 7.77 -7.62 -37.02
CA SER A 212 9.22 -7.46 -37.10
C SER A 212 9.99 -8.72 -37.51
N GLY A 213 9.32 -9.88 -37.60
CA GLY A 213 9.93 -11.18 -37.82
C GLY A 213 10.47 -11.84 -36.54
N ARG A 214 10.43 -11.12 -35.41
CA ARG A 214 10.75 -11.69 -34.09
C ARG A 214 9.56 -12.48 -33.54
N ARG A 215 9.80 -13.17 -32.44
CA ARG A 215 8.78 -14.00 -31.75
C ARG A 215 8.85 -13.76 -30.26
N ILE A 216 7.69 -13.84 -29.60
CA ILE A 216 7.58 -13.85 -28.13
C ILE A 216 6.80 -15.07 -27.69
N ALA A 217 7.22 -15.70 -26.59
CA ALA A 217 6.50 -16.83 -26.04
C ALA A 217 5.29 -16.34 -25.21
N VAL A 218 4.16 -17.03 -25.34
CA VAL A 218 2.99 -16.78 -24.50
C VAL A 218 2.57 -18.08 -23.82
N PHE A 219 2.21 -17.95 -22.54
CA PHE A 219 1.60 -19.02 -21.76
C PHE A 219 0.12 -18.71 -21.54
N PHE A 220 -0.73 -19.71 -21.71
CA PHE A 220 -2.14 -19.61 -21.37
C PHE A 220 -2.40 -20.37 -20.07
N TYR A 221 -2.99 -19.72 -19.08
CA TYR A 221 -3.36 -20.39 -17.84
C TYR A 221 -4.65 -21.23 -18.01
N ASP A 222 -4.86 -22.19 -17.11
CA ASP A 222 -6.09 -22.97 -17.06
C ASP A 222 -7.25 -22.12 -16.51
N GLY A 223 -8.13 -21.68 -17.40
CA GLY A 223 -9.27 -20.82 -17.08
C GLY A 223 -10.24 -21.42 -16.06
N PRO A 224 -10.71 -22.68 -16.24
CA PRO A 224 -11.62 -23.33 -15.29
C PRO A 224 -11.05 -23.50 -13.88
N ILE A 225 -9.76 -23.78 -13.72
CA ILE A 225 -9.13 -23.85 -12.40
C ILE A 225 -8.96 -22.45 -11.82
N ALA A 226 -8.43 -21.48 -12.58
CA ALA A 226 -8.27 -20.10 -12.13
C ALA A 226 -9.59 -19.50 -11.62
N LYS A 227 -10.68 -19.67 -12.38
CA LYS A 227 -12.03 -19.24 -11.96
C LYS A 227 -12.47 -19.88 -10.65
N SER A 228 -12.19 -21.18 -10.48
CA SER A 228 -12.58 -21.92 -9.28
C SER A 228 -11.83 -21.46 -8.04
N LEU A 229 -10.56 -21.08 -8.18
CA LEU A 229 -9.77 -20.48 -7.10
C LEU A 229 -10.29 -19.08 -6.71
N ALA A 230 -10.51 -18.22 -7.71
CA ALA A 230 -10.88 -16.83 -7.49
C ALA A 230 -12.32 -16.68 -6.96
N PHE A 231 -13.29 -17.40 -7.55
CA PHE A 231 -14.72 -17.12 -7.35
C PHE A 231 -15.51 -18.25 -6.69
N GLU A 232 -14.95 -19.46 -6.59
CA GLU A 232 -15.66 -20.64 -6.06
C GLU A 232 -14.96 -21.16 -4.78
N HIS A 233 -15.03 -22.47 -4.52
CA HIS A 233 -14.50 -23.15 -3.34
C HIS A 233 -13.15 -23.84 -3.59
N GLY A 234 -12.44 -23.51 -4.67
CA GLY A 234 -11.19 -24.16 -5.05
C GLY A 234 -10.04 -24.01 -4.03
N LEU A 235 -10.14 -23.05 -3.11
CA LEU A 235 -9.19 -22.82 -2.01
C LEU A 235 -9.73 -23.21 -0.62
N ALA A 236 -10.79 -24.03 -0.55
CA ALA A 236 -11.38 -24.40 0.74
C ALA A 236 -10.44 -25.23 1.64
N SER A 237 -9.50 -25.98 1.06
CA SER A 237 -8.44 -26.69 1.79
C SER A 237 -7.27 -27.04 0.88
N ALA A 238 -6.12 -27.37 1.47
CA ALA A 238 -4.95 -27.87 0.75
C ALA A 238 -5.25 -29.08 -0.14
N ARG A 239 -6.06 -30.03 0.35
CA ARG A 239 -6.43 -31.23 -0.39
C ARG A 239 -7.36 -30.91 -1.56
N ALA A 240 -8.36 -30.06 -1.34
CA ALA A 240 -9.27 -29.64 -2.41
C ALA A 240 -8.53 -28.92 -3.55
N LEU A 241 -7.57 -28.05 -3.21
CA LEU A 241 -6.71 -27.40 -4.19
C LEU A 241 -5.86 -28.42 -4.96
N LEU A 242 -5.18 -29.34 -4.27
CA LEU A 242 -4.36 -30.35 -4.92
C LEU A 242 -5.19 -31.24 -5.86
N ASP A 243 -6.33 -31.77 -5.40
CA ASP A 243 -7.19 -32.62 -6.21
C ASP A 243 -7.66 -31.87 -7.47
N ARG A 244 -7.93 -30.56 -7.36
CA ARG A 244 -8.29 -29.72 -8.51
C ARG A 244 -7.13 -29.54 -9.48
N LEU A 245 -5.91 -29.34 -8.99
CA LEU A 245 -4.70 -29.21 -9.81
C LEU A 245 -4.35 -30.54 -10.51
N GLU A 246 -4.42 -31.67 -9.81
CA GLU A 246 -4.15 -32.99 -10.41
C GLU A 246 -5.10 -33.31 -11.57
N ASN A 247 -6.37 -32.91 -11.44
CA ASN A 247 -7.38 -33.07 -12.50
C ASN A 247 -7.17 -32.17 -13.73
N GLY A 248 -6.25 -31.19 -13.67
CA GLY A 248 -5.88 -30.37 -14.83
C GLY A 248 -4.93 -31.07 -15.81
N PHE A 249 -4.27 -32.15 -15.37
CA PHE A 249 -3.41 -32.95 -16.24
C PHE A 249 -4.23 -33.99 -17.02
N ASP A 250 -3.95 -34.11 -18.32
CA ASP A 250 -4.61 -35.10 -19.18
C ASP A 250 -3.61 -36.21 -19.56
N PRO A 251 -3.81 -37.46 -19.10
CA PRO A 251 -2.89 -38.55 -19.39
C PRO A 251 -2.88 -38.98 -20.87
N SER A 252 -3.85 -38.54 -21.68
CA SER A 252 -3.92 -38.83 -23.12
C SER A 252 -2.98 -37.93 -23.95
N ARG A 253 -2.48 -36.83 -23.37
CA ARG A 253 -1.52 -35.93 -24.02
C ARG A 253 -0.15 -36.59 -24.13
N SER A 254 0.44 -36.52 -25.33
CA SER A 254 1.74 -37.12 -25.66
C SER A 254 2.96 -36.20 -25.44
N HIS A 255 2.74 -34.98 -24.96
CA HIS A 255 3.78 -33.99 -24.67
C HIS A 255 3.96 -33.79 -23.16
N VAL A 256 5.09 -33.17 -22.78
CA VAL A 256 5.34 -32.67 -21.41
C VAL A 256 4.31 -31.59 -21.08
N GLN A 257 3.64 -31.69 -19.93
CA GLN A 257 2.57 -30.77 -19.56
C GLN A 257 3.02 -29.79 -18.48
N LEU A 258 2.83 -28.50 -18.73
CA LEU A 258 2.86 -27.44 -17.72
C LEU A 258 1.43 -27.05 -17.36
N LEU A 259 0.89 -27.56 -16.26
CA LEU A 259 -0.35 -26.97 -15.74
C LEU A 259 -0.02 -25.61 -15.11
N SER A 260 -0.55 -24.54 -15.69
CA SER A 260 -0.39 -23.20 -15.15
C SER A 260 -1.72 -22.59 -14.74
N VAL A 261 -1.72 -21.84 -13.63
CA VAL A 261 -2.89 -21.12 -13.11
C VAL A 261 -2.45 -19.69 -12.79
N ALA A 262 -3.21 -18.69 -13.22
CA ALA A 262 -2.95 -17.29 -12.90
C ALA A 262 -4.19 -16.66 -12.28
N VAL A 263 -4.01 -15.96 -11.17
CA VAL A 263 -5.07 -15.25 -10.43
C VAL A 263 -4.50 -13.96 -9.84
N ASP A 264 -5.37 -13.02 -9.48
CA ASP A 264 -5.02 -11.94 -8.56
C ASP A 264 -4.48 -12.56 -7.27
N GLY A 265 -3.27 -12.16 -6.88
CA GLY A 265 -2.53 -12.75 -5.77
C GLY A 265 -3.23 -12.54 -4.43
N GLU A 266 -4.02 -11.47 -4.32
CA GLU A 266 -4.90 -11.15 -3.18
C GLU A 266 -5.96 -12.24 -2.93
N THR A 267 -6.15 -13.17 -3.88
CA THR A 267 -6.93 -14.40 -3.69
C THR A 267 -6.38 -15.25 -2.55
N PHE A 268 -5.06 -15.32 -2.40
CA PHE A 268 -4.39 -16.14 -1.38
C PHE A 268 -4.35 -15.41 -0.02
N GLY A 269 -5.51 -15.14 0.56
CA GLY A 269 -5.64 -14.58 1.92
C GLY A 269 -6.66 -13.45 2.05
N HIS A 270 -6.55 -12.39 1.23
CA HIS A 270 -7.42 -11.22 1.35
C HIS A 270 -8.85 -11.54 0.89
N HIS A 271 -9.02 -12.03 -0.35
CA HIS A 271 -10.33 -12.42 -0.88
C HIS A 271 -10.82 -13.78 -0.34
N LYS A 272 -9.89 -14.70 -0.06
CA LYS A 272 -10.19 -16.02 0.54
C LYS A 272 -9.35 -16.19 1.80
N LYS A 273 -9.95 -15.97 2.96
CA LYS A 273 -9.29 -16.14 4.27
C LYS A 273 -8.72 -17.56 4.42
N GLY A 274 -7.45 -17.66 4.82
CA GLY A 274 -6.72 -18.94 4.89
C GLY A 274 -6.26 -19.49 3.53
N GLY A 275 -6.40 -18.73 2.44
CA GLY A 275 -5.96 -19.14 1.10
C GLY A 275 -4.45 -19.32 1.00
N ASP A 276 -3.66 -18.56 1.77
CA ASP A 276 -2.21 -18.70 1.92
C ASP A 276 -1.83 -20.03 2.61
N GLU A 277 -2.55 -20.42 3.67
CA GLU A 277 -2.39 -21.71 4.37
C GLU A 277 -2.77 -22.89 3.44
N ALA A 278 -3.89 -22.77 2.74
CA ALA A 278 -4.35 -23.78 1.78
C ALA A 278 -3.35 -23.96 0.62
N LEU A 279 -2.80 -22.86 0.10
CA LEU A 279 -1.76 -22.89 -0.92
C LEU A 279 -0.48 -23.58 -0.41
N ALA A 280 0.00 -23.20 0.78
CA ALA A 280 1.19 -23.79 1.39
C ALA A 280 1.04 -25.31 1.59
N GLY A 281 -0.09 -25.73 2.14
CA GLY A 281 -0.40 -27.14 2.34
C GLY A 281 -0.51 -27.91 1.01
N ALA A 282 -1.14 -27.33 -0.02
CA ALA A 282 -1.27 -27.98 -1.32
C ALA A 282 0.08 -28.16 -2.02
N ILE A 283 0.96 -27.16 -1.93
CA ILE A 283 2.34 -27.23 -2.43
C ILE A 283 3.09 -28.37 -1.74
N ARG A 284 3.04 -28.45 -0.41
CA ARG A 284 3.68 -29.53 0.36
C ARG A 284 3.15 -30.92 -0.05
N LEU A 285 1.85 -31.05 -0.22
CA LEU A 285 1.23 -32.30 -0.66
C LEU A 285 1.62 -32.65 -2.12
N ALA A 286 1.66 -31.67 -3.02
CA ALA A 286 2.07 -31.85 -4.41
C ALA A 286 3.50 -32.41 -4.51
N GLU A 287 4.44 -31.84 -3.74
CA GLU A 287 5.82 -32.34 -3.65
C GLU A 287 5.86 -33.79 -3.16
N SER A 288 5.09 -34.13 -2.11
CA SER A 288 5.04 -35.49 -1.57
C SER A 288 4.49 -36.53 -2.55
N ARG A 289 3.68 -36.10 -3.53
CA ARG A 289 3.13 -36.94 -4.62
C ARG A 289 3.98 -36.93 -5.89
N GLY A 290 5.12 -36.23 -5.89
CA GLY A 290 6.06 -36.19 -7.02
C GLY A 290 5.65 -35.24 -8.16
N LEU A 291 4.73 -34.29 -7.94
CA LEU A 291 4.50 -33.21 -8.90
C LEU A 291 5.69 -32.24 -8.90
N ARG A 292 6.20 -31.92 -10.09
CA ARG A 292 7.37 -31.04 -10.24
C ARG A 292 6.94 -29.59 -10.30
N LEU A 293 7.21 -28.83 -9.23
CA LEU A 293 7.02 -27.38 -9.22
C LEU A 293 8.04 -26.70 -10.15
N THR A 294 7.62 -25.69 -10.89
CA THR A 294 8.49 -24.89 -11.77
C THR A 294 8.02 -23.43 -11.87
N ASN A 295 8.75 -22.62 -12.63
CA ASN A 295 8.28 -21.32 -13.12
C ASN A 295 8.31 -21.30 -14.66
N PHE A 296 7.70 -20.27 -15.24
CA PHE A 296 7.61 -20.11 -16.68
C PHE A 296 8.98 -20.01 -17.37
N GLY A 297 9.95 -19.33 -16.77
CA GLY A 297 11.31 -19.18 -17.32
C GLY A 297 12.05 -20.51 -17.45
N ALA A 298 12.10 -21.27 -16.36
CA ALA A 298 12.72 -22.60 -16.32
C ALA A 298 12.02 -23.57 -17.27
N PHE A 299 10.67 -23.58 -17.28
CA PHE A 299 9.93 -24.44 -18.20
C PHE A 299 10.19 -24.05 -19.67
N LEU A 300 10.24 -22.76 -20.00
CA LEU A 300 10.49 -22.30 -21.36
C LEU A 300 11.87 -22.70 -21.87
N ALA A 301 12.89 -22.68 -21.00
CA ALA A 301 14.25 -23.08 -21.33
C ALA A 301 14.32 -24.58 -21.69
N ASP A 302 13.64 -25.43 -20.94
CA ASP A 302 13.65 -26.89 -21.14
C ASP A 302 12.66 -27.34 -22.24
N CYS A 303 11.55 -26.61 -22.41
CA CYS A 303 10.42 -26.97 -23.28
C CYS A 303 10.02 -25.79 -24.19
N PRO A 304 10.81 -25.48 -25.24
CA PRO A 304 10.51 -24.37 -26.14
C PRO A 304 9.19 -24.60 -26.92
N PRO A 305 8.49 -23.51 -27.33
CA PRO A 305 7.21 -23.64 -28.01
C PRO A 305 7.35 -24.34 -29.37
N THR A 306 6.51 -25.36 -29.58
CA THR A 306 6.42 -26.14 -30.82
C THR A 306 5.24 -25.70 -31.70
N HIS A 307 4.48 -24.72 -31.24
CA HIS A 307 3.29 -24.20 -31.89
C HIS A 307 3.37 -22.67 -31.97
N ALA A 308 2.76 -22.11 -33.01
CA ALA A 308 2.46 -20.69 -33.12
C ALA A 308 1.00 -20.42 -32.77
N VAL A 309 0.71 -19.23 -32.26
CA VAL A 309 -0.64 -18.76 -31.92
C VAL A 309 -0.88 -17.37 -32.51
N ARG A 310 -2.12 -17.13 -32.96
CA ARG A 310 -2.66 -15.80 -33.25
C ARG A 310 -3.58 -15.39 -32.12
N LEU A 311 -3.54 -14.11 -31.75
CA LEU A 311 -4.35 -13.58 -30.66
C LEU A 311 -5.62 -12.91 -31.19
N ILE A 312 -6.57 -12.70 -30.29
CA ILE A 312 -7.66 -11.75 -30.45
C ILE A 312 -7.16 -10.41 -29.92
N GLU A 313 -7.23 -9.35 -30.71
CA GLU A 313 -6.59 -8.07 -30.40
C GLU A 313 -7.49 -6.86 -30.72
N PRO A 314 -7.49 -5.80 -29.88
CA PRO A 314 -6.97 -5.80 -28.51
C PRO A 314 -7.87 -6.63 -27.59
N SER A 315 -7.29 -7.39 -26.66
CA SER A 315 -8.03 -8.21 -25.68
C SER A 315 -7.48 -8.10 -24.27
N SER A 316 -8.24 -8.55 -23.27
CA SER A 316 -7.87 -8.63 -21.84
C SER A 316 -8.52 -9.85 -21.18
N TRP A 317 -8.08 -10.25 -19.99
CA TRP A 317 -8.70 -11.38 -19.26
C TRP A 317 -10.03 -11.04 -18.58
N SER A 318 -10.27 -9.75 -18.28
CA SER A 318 -11.34 -9.30 -17.38
C SER A 318 -12.45 -8.53 -18.11
N CYS A 319 -12.38 -8.43 -19.45
CA CYS A 319 -13.44 -7.87 -20.27
C CYS A 319 -13.69 -8.73 -21.53
N ALA A 320 -14.91 -9.27 -21.63
CA ALA A 320 -15.35 -10.01 -22.82
C ALA A 320 -15.42 -9.16 -24.10
N HIS A 321 -15.33 -7.83 -23.96
CA HIS A 321 -15.40 -6.86 -25.05
C HIS A 321 -14.02 -6.26 -25.40
N GLY A 322 -12.94 -7.03 -25.18
CA GLY A 322 -11.57 -6.62 -25.48
C GLY A 322 -10.99 -5.74 -24.37
N VAL A 323 -10.74 -4.47 -24.66
CA VAL A 323 -10.26 -3.46 -23.69
C VAL A 323 -11.31 -2.38 -23.37
N LYS A 324 -12.55 -2.56 -23.82
CA LYS A 324 -13.61 -1.54 -23.69
C LYS A 324 -13.97 -1.20 -22.24
N ARG A 325 -13.71 -2.08 -21.26
CA ARG A 325 -13.91 -1.78 -19.82
C ARG A 325 -13.22 -0.49 -19.38
N TRP A 326 -12.06 -0.15 -19.96
CA TRP A 326 -11.27 1.04 -19.59
C TRP A 326 -11.44 2.20 -20.58
N GLN A 327 -12.48 2.14 -21.42
CA GLN A 327 -12.71 3.14 -22.46
C GLN A 327 -14.18 3.53 -22.57
N THR A 328 -15.14 2.59 -22.53
CA THR A 328 -16.55 2.86 -22.79
C THR A 328 -17.48 2.12 -21.83
N ASP A 329 -18.78 2.42 -21.90
CA ASP A 329 -19.81 1.64 -21.21
C ASP A 329 -20.07 0.31 -21.94
N CYS A 330 -19.22 -0.67 -21.68
CA CYS A 330 -19.38 -2.02 -22.22
C CYS A 330 -20.28 -2.92 -21.36
N GLY A 331 -20.93 -2.38 -20.32
CA GLY A 331 -21.76 -3.12 -19.37
C GLY A 331 -20.99 -4.03 -18.41
N CYS A 332 -19.67 -4.16 -18.54
CA CYS A 332 -18.86 -4.88 -17.57
C CYS A 332 -18.75 -4.07 -16.27
N SER A 333 -19.36 -4.61 -15.21
CA SER A 333 -19.39 -4.02 -13.88
C SER A 333 -19.02 -5.07 -12.82
N SER A 334 -18.21 -4.66 -11.84
CA SER A 334 -17.76 -5.49 -10.72
C SER A 334 -18.36 -5.04 -9.38
N SER A 335 -19.10 -3.93 -9.38
CA SER A 335 -19.74 -3.33 -8.20
C SER A 335 -20.84 -2.36 -8.64
N GLY A 336 -21.88 -2.15 -7.85
CA GLY A 336 -22.90 -1.12 -8.13
C GLY A 336 -24.30 -1.54 -7.74
N GLN A 337 -25.20 -0.55 -7.70
CA GLN A 337 -26.61 -0.76 -7.40
C GLN A 337 -27.41 -1.03 -8.69
N PRO A 338 -28.58 -1.67 -8.60
CA PRO A 338 -29.49 -1.77 -9.73
C PRO A 338 -29.74 -0.39 -10.37
N GLY A 339 -29.53 -0.29 -11.69
CA GLY A 339 -29.70 0.94 -12.46
C GLY A 339 -28.43 1.78 -12.65
N TRP A 340 -27.31 1.44 -12.00
CA TRP A 340 -26.03 2.11 -12.24
C TRP A 340 -25.44 1.74 -13.61
N HIS A 341 -24.68 2.67 -14.20
CA HIS A 341 -24.09 2.54 -15.54
C HIS A 341 -22.64 3.04 -15.57
N GLN A 342 -21.92 2.78 -16.66
CA GLN A 342 -20.52 3.18 -16.83
C GLN A 342 -20.31 4.19 -17.96
N ARG A 343 -21.37 4.93 -18.33
CA ARG A 343 -21.37 5.99 -19.35
C ARG A 343 -20.32 7.09 -19.14
N TRP A 344 -19.82 7.27 -17.92
CA TRP A 344 -18.75 8.23 -17.60
C TRP A 344 -17.37 7.83 -18.11
N ARG A 345 -17.11 6.55 -18.40
CA ARG A 345 -15.79 6.05 -18.78
C ARG A 345 -15.26 6.71 -20.05
N GLN A 346 -16.12 6.85 -21.05
CA GLN A 346 -15.74 7.45 -22.34
C GLN A 346 -15.46 8.95 -22.20
N PRO A 347 -16.37 9.79 -21.66
CA PRO A 347 -16.07 11.20 -21.47
C PRO A 347 -14.86 11.47 -20.57
N LEU A 348 -14.66 10.67 -19.50
CA LEU A 348 -13.46 10.77 -18.68
C LEU A 348 -12.20 10.48 -19.51
N ARG A 349 -12.23 9.39 -20.29
CA ARG A 349 -11.08 8.99 -21.08
C ARG A 349 -10.72 10.04 -22.13
N GLU A 350 -11.71 10.56 -22.84
CA GLU A 350 -11.54 11.64 -23.81
C GLU A 350 -10.95 12.90 -23.15
N ALA A 351 -11.45 13.32 -21.97
CA ALA A 351 -10.92 14.46 -21.24
C ALA A 351 -9.45 14.25 -20.79
N LEU A 352 -9.08 13.04 -20.38
CA LEU A 352 -7.71 12.71 -19.99
C LEU A 352 -6.78 12.60 -21.21
N ASP A 353 -7.24 12.08 -22.34
CA ASP A 353 -6.46 12.03 -23.58
C ASP A 353 -6.21 13.46 -24.14
N GLU A 354 -7.21 14.35 -24.09
CA GLU A 354 -7.07 15.78 -24.42
C GLU A 354 -6.06 16.47 -23.51
N LEU A 355 -6.17 16.26 -22.19
CA LEU A 355 -5.23 16.79 -21.21
C LEU A 355 -3.79 16.27 -21.44
N ALA A 356 -3.65 14.97 -21.68
CA ALA A 356 -2.37 14.34 -21.96
C ALA A 356 -1.68 14.97 -23.17
N ALA A 357 -2.42 15.20 -24.27
CA ALA A 357 -1.88 15.85 -25.46
C ALA A 357 -1.39 17.27 -25.17
N ALA A 358 -2.13 18.06 -24.40
CA ALA A 358 -1.73 19.43 -24.02
C ALA A 358 -0.48 19.46 -23.14
N ILE A 359 -0.37 18.52 -22.19
CA ILE A 359 0.83 18.37 -21.34
C ILE A 359 2.02 17.91 -22.18
N ASP A 360 1.83 16.97 -23.10
CA ASP A 360 2.88 16.41 -23.96
C ASP A 360 3.43 17.49 -24.91
N GLU A 361 2.59 18.34 -25.49
CA GLU A 361 3.00 19.47 -26.33
C GLU A 361 3.84 20.48 -25.54
N PHE A 362 3.38 20.86 -24.34
CA PHE A 362 4.12 21.78 -23.47
C PHE A 362 5.46 21.18 -23.04
N PHE A 363 5.47 19.91 -22.65
CA PHE A 363 6.66 19.18 -22.22
C PHE A 363 7.71 19.12 -23.33
N GLU A 364 7.31 18.78 -24.55
CA GLU A 364 8.24 18.70 -25.67
C GLU A 364 8.83 20.08 -25.99
N ARG A 365 7.98 21.11 -26.08
CA ARG A 365 8.41 22.47 -26.43
C ARG A 365 9.38 23.06 -25.41
N GLU A 366 9.05 23.05 -24.12
CA GLU A 366 9.91 23.62 -23.09
C GLU A 366 11.07 22.68 -22.74
N GLY A 367 10.83 21.37 -22.74
CA GLY A 367 11.85 20.36 -22.50
C GLY A 367 13.00 20.45 -23.49
N GLN A 368 12.74 20.67 -24.79
CA GLN A 368 13.79 20.81 -25.81
C GLN A 368 14.72 21.99 -25.55
N ARG A 369 14.33 22.95 -24.70
CA ARG A 369 15.17 24.10 -24.31
C ARG A 369 16.15 23.74 -23.18
N LEU A 370 15.81 22.73 -22.39
CA LEU A 370 16.50 22.35 -21.15
C LEU A 370 17.27 21.02 -21.28
N LEU A 371 16.74 20.09 -22.08
CA LEU A 371 17.21 18.72 -22.23
C LEU A 371 17.68 18.44 -23.66
N ARG A 372 18.59 17.48 -23.83
CA ARG A 372 19.07 17.03 -25.16
C ARG A 372 17.94 16.39 -25.96
N ASP A 373 17.25 15.45 -25.32
CA ASP A 373 16.03 14.82 -25.79
C ASP A 373 15.08 14.70 -24.59
N PRO A 374 13.96 15.43 -24.57
CA PRO A 374 13.01 15.37 -23.45
C PRO A 374 12.38 14.00 -23.27
N TRP A 375 12.11 13.28 -24.35
CA TRP A 375 11.46 11.97 -24.30
C TRP A 375 12.43 10.90 -23.81
N GLU A 376 13.69 10.93 -24.25
CA GLU A 376 14.73 10.05 -23.70
C GLU A 376 14.95 10.31 -22.20
N ALA A 377 15.00 11.58 -21.79
CA ALA A 377 15.11 11.95 -20.38
C ALA A 377 13.89 11.46 -19.57
N ARG A 378 12.68 11.59 -20.11
CA ARG A 378 11.46 11.08 -19.47
C ARG A 378 11.51 9.56 -19.30
N ASP A 379 11.91 8.83 -20.34
CA ASP A 379 12.02 7.36 -20.30
C ASP A 379 13.03 6.92 -19.23
N ALA A 380 14.10 7.69 -19.04
CA ALA A 380 15.13 7.43 -18.02
C ALA A 380 14.80 7.98 -16.62
N TYR A 381 13.75 8.78 -16.48
CA TYR A 381 13.42 9.48 -15.22
C TYR A 381 13.06 8.53 -14.08
N VAL A 382 12.70 7.28 -14.37
CA VAL A 382 12.54 6.22 -13.36
C VAL A 382 13.75 6.10 -12.43
N ARG A 383 14.97 6.39 -12.90
CA ARG A 383 16.17 6.42 -12.06
C ARG A 383 16.05 7.40 -10.91
N VAL A 384 15.43 8.56 -11.14
CA VAL A 384 15.17 9.59 -10.12
C VAL A 384 13.98 9.20 -9.25
N VAL A 385 12.94 8.59 -9.85
CA VAL A 385 11.77 8.12 -9.10
C VAL A 385 12.15 7.05 -8.07
N LEU A 386 13.06 6.13 -8.43
CA LEU A 386 13.56 5.07 -7.54
C LEU A 386 14.59 5.57 -6.52
N ASP A 387 15.43 6.55 -6.89
CA ASP A 387 16.38 7.18 -5.96
C ASP A 387 16.39 8.71 -6.10
N ARG A 388 15.76 9.40 -5.15
CA ARG A 388 15.74 10.87 -5.09
C ARG A 388 16.95 11.47 -4.36
N SER A 389 18.02 10.70 -4.12
CA SER A 389 19.23 11.22 -3.50
C SER A 389 19.78 12.43 -4.27
N PRO A 390 20.28 13.47 -3.57
CA PRO A 390 20.81 14.66 -4.25
C PRO A 390 21.92 14.34 -5.25
N SER A 391 22.70 13.28 -5.01
CA SER A 391 23.73 12.78 -5.93
C SER A 391 23.14 12.22 -7.22
N ASN A 392 22.13 11.36 -7.13
CA ASN A 392 21.50 10.73 -8.30
C ASN A 392 20.78 11.76 -9.17
N VAL A 393 20.04 12.69 -8.54
CA VAL A 393 19.37 13.79 -9.25
C VAL A 393 20.39 14.66 -10.00
N ARG A 394 21.51 15.03 -9.36
CA ARG A 394 22.56 15.81 -10.04
C ARG A 394 23.18 15.05 -11.21
N ALA A 395 23.46 13.76 -11.05
CA ALA A 395 24.02 12.93 -12.10
C ALA A 395 23.06 12.82 -13.30
N PHE A 396 21.78 12.54 -13.05
CA PHE A 396 20.74 12.49 -14.07
C PHE A 396 20.63 13.80 -14.85
N LEU A 397 20.54 14.94 -14.16
CA LEU A 397 20.40 16.24 -14.82
C LEU A 397 21.64 16.59 -15.67
N ALA A 398 22.86 16.28 -15.19
CA ALA A 398 24.08 16.49 -15.96
C ALA A 398 24.19 15.58 -17.20
N GLU A 399 23.59 14.39 -17.15
CA GLU A 399 23.56 13.45 -18.28
C GLU A 399 22.66 13.96 -19.43
N TYR A 400 21.47 14.48 -19.09
CA TYR A 400 20.46 14.87 -20.06
C TYR A 400 20.40 16.36 -20.37
N GLU A 401 21.14 17.22 -19.66
CA GLU A 401 21.12 18.66 -19.95
C GLU A 401 21.55 18.96 -21.39
N ARG A 402 20.83 19.90 -22.01
CA ARG A 402 21.07 20.30 -23.40
C ARG A 402 22.49 20.78 -23.65
N SER A 403 23.08 21.48 -22.68
CA SER A 403 24.46 21.96 -22.72
C SER A 403 25.09 21.89 -21.34
N PRO A 404 26.39 21.58 -21.21
CA PRO A 404 27.06 21.41 -19.93
C PRO A 404 26.87 22.60 -18.97
N GLY A 405 26.42 22.32 -17.75
CA GLY A 405 26.20 23.30 -16.70
C GLY A 405 24.89 24.10 -16.80
N LEU A 406 24.04 23.85 -17.80
CA LEU A 406 22.76 24.54 -17.96
C LEU A 406 21.84 24.32 -16.75
N LEU A 407 21.82 23.09 -16.22
CA LEU A 407 20.96 22.71 -15.10
C LEU A 407 21.64 22.87 -13.73
N LEU A 408 22.79 23.56 -13.67
CA LEU A 408 23.34 24.09 -12.42
C LEU A 408 22.60 25.35 -11.97
N ASP A 409 21.95 26.04 -12.91
CA ASP A 409 21.03 27.14 -12.63
C ASP A 409 19.81 26.61 -11.82
N PRO A 410 19.58 27.10 -10.59
CA PRO A 410 18.50 26.61 -9.74
C PRO A 410 17.11 26.74 -10.37
N GLU A 411 16.83 27.81 -11.12
CA GLU A 411 15.51 28.04 -11.72
C GLU A 411 15.25 27.03 -12.84
N LYS A 412 16.23 26.84 -13.74
CA LYS A 412 16.15 25.86 -14.83
C LYS A 412 16.09 24.44 -14.32
N LYS A 413 16.81 24.14 -13.23
CA LYS A 413 16.73 22.85 -12.54
C LYS A 413 15.30 22.58 -12.05
N VAL A 414 14.71 23.52 -11.31
CA VAL A 414 13.35 23.38 -10.78
C VAL A 414 12.34 23.24 -11.94
N GLN A 415 12.48 24.03 -12.99
CA GLN A 415 11.63 23.94 -14.18
C GLN A 415 11.74 22.56 -14.84
N THR A 416 12.95 22.04 -15.02
CA THR A 416 13.18 20.70 -15.61
C THR A 416 12.53 19.59 -14.77
N LEU A 417 12.71 19.65 -13.45
CA LEU A 417 12.10 18.65 -12.54
C LEU A 417 10.57 18.75 -12.53
N ARG A 418 9.99 19.96 -12.60
CA ARG A 418 8.54 20.15 -12.74
C ARG A 418 8.01 19.53 -14.03
N LEU A 419 8.71 19.71 -15.16
CA LEU A 419 8.35 19.10 -16.44
C LEU A 419 8.35 17.57 -16.38
N LEU A 420 9.37 16.98 -15.77
CA LEU A 420 9.49 15.52 -15.61
C LEU A 420 8.46 14.95 -14.62
N GLU A 421 8.21 15.63 -13.50
CA GLU A 421 7.14 15.24 -12.56
C GLU A 421 5.74 15.42 -13.16
N ALA A 422 5.52 16.42 -14.03
CA ALA A 422 4.26 16.58 -14.76
C ALA A 422 4.00 15.37 -15.67
N GLN A 423 5.03 14.94 -16.42
CA GLN A 423 4.96 13.72 -17.23
C GLN A 423 4.72 12.45 -16.40
N ARG A 424 5.37 12.31 -15.23
CA ARG A 424 5.10 11.20 -14.30
C ARG A 424 3.65 11.17 -13.85
N ASN A 425 3.09 12.31 -13.41
CA ASN A 425 1.68 12.39 -12.98
C ASN A 425 0.70 12.17 -14.15
N ARG A 426 1.05 12.65 -15.34
CA ARG A 426 0.32 12.40 -16.59
C ARG A 426 0.28 10.91 -16.97
N LEU A 427 1.24 10.09 -16.54
CA LEU A 427 1.16 8.63 -16.69
C LEU A 427 0.27 7.99 -15.65
N MET A 428 0.42 8.40 -14.39
CA MET A 428 -0.34 7.84 -13.27
C MET A 428 -1.86 8.04 -13.43
N MET A 429 -2.31 9.10 -14.11
CA MET A 429 -3.73 9.31 -14.38
C MET A 429 -4.36 8.26 -15.31
N PHE A 430 -3.57 7.39 -15.95
CA PHE A 430 -4.04 6.25 -16.77
C PHE A 430 -3.97 4.89 -16.08
N THR A 431 -3.77 4.85 -14.76
CA THR A 431 -3.83 3.62 -13.96
C THR A 431 -5.17 2.91 -14.15
N SER A 432 -5.17 1.63 -14.52
CA SER A 432 -6.39 0.91 -14.94
C SER A 432 -7.51 0.88 -13.89
N CYS A 433 -7.18 0.88 -12.59
CA CYS A 433 -8.16 0.83 -11.50
C CYS A 433 -9.17 1.98 -11.53
N GLY A 434 -8.76 3.15 -12.06
CA GLY A 434 -9.61 4.33 -12.19
C GLY A 434 -10.86 4.14 -13.05
N TRP A 435 -10.95 3.04 -13.81
CA TRP A 435 -12.11 2.70 -14.66
C TRP A 435 -12.85 1.43 -14.22
N PHE A 436 -12.36 0.70 -13.22
CA PHE A 436 -12.83 -0.67 -12.98
C PHE A 436 -14.25 -0.73 -12.39
N PHE A 437 -14.58 0.19 -11.48
CA PHE A 437 -15.87 0.24 -10.77
C PHE A 437 -16.93 1.01 -11.52
N SER A 438 -18.16 1.04 -10.97
CA SER A 438 -19.29 1.66 -11.67
C SER A 438 -19.39 3.17 -11.54
N GLU A 439 -18.66 3.81 -10.64
CA GLU A 439 -18.92 5.19 -10.23
C GLU A 439 -17.66 6.08 -10.31
N ILE A 440 -17.82 7.25 -10.95
CA ILE A 440 -16.73 8.23 -11.18
C ILE A 440 -16.25 8.90 -9.88
N SER A 441 -17.09 8.97 -8.85
CA SER A 441 -16.70 9.46 -7.52
C SER A 441 -16.07 8.39 -6.61
N SER A 442 -15.79 7.19 -7.14
CA SER A 442 -15.08 6.14 -6.40
C SER A 442 -13.65 6.55 -6.03
N LEU A 443 -13.07 5.86 -5.03
CA LEU A 443 -11.73 6.15 -4.52
C LEU A 443 -10.67 6.05 -5.64
N GLU A 444 -10.78 5.05 -6.51
CA GLU A 444 -9.84 4.80 -7.59
C GLU A 444 -9.94 5.86 -8.69
N THR A 445 -11.15 6.26 -9.07
CA THR A 445 -11.34 7.29 -10.10
C THR A 445 -10.95 8.68 -9.58
N THR A 446 -11.27 9.00 -8.32
CA THR A 446 -10.82 10.26 -7.71
C THR A 446 -9.30 10.33 -7.58
N GLN A 447 -8.63 9.19 -7.36
CA GLN A 447 -7.16 9.14 -7.33
C GLN A 447 -6.54 9.46 -8.70
N VAL A 448 -7.08 8.95 -9.83
CA VAL A 448 -6.56 9.32 -11.16
C VAL A 448 -6.77 10.80 -11.47
N LEU A 449 -7.88 11.40 -11.00
CA LEU A 449 -8.14 12.83 -11.14
C LEU A 449 -7.20 13.69 -10.27
N ARG A 450 -6.75 13.19 -9.11
CA ARG A 450 -5.71 13.86 -8.31
C ARG A 450 -4.37 13.90 -9.05
N TYR A 451 -3.99 12.83 -9.75
CA TYR A 451 -2.80 12.84 -10.60
C TYR A 451 -2.93 13.83 -11.76
N ALA A 452 -4.10 13.90 -12.41
CA ALA A 452 -4.39 14.90 -13.44
C ALA A 452 -4.26 16.34 -12.89
N ALA A 453 -4.83 16.60 -11.70
CA ALA A 453 -4.70 17.90 -11.03
C ALA A 453 -3.25 18.26 -10.71
N ARG A 454 -2.46 17.31 -10.21
CA ARG A 454 -1.03 17.53 -9.95
C ARG A 454 -0.26 17.81 -11.23
N ALA A 455 -0.54 17.09 -12.32
CA ALA A 455 0.11 17.31 -13.60
C ALA A 455 -0.17 18.72 -14.14
N MET A 456 -1.44 19.18 -14.11
CA MET A 456 -1.81 20.54 -14.51
C MET A 456 -1.12 21.61 -13.65
N GLN A 457 -1.11 21.43 -12.33
CA GLN A 457 -0.44 22.35 -11.42
C GLN A 457 1.07 22.45 -11.72
N LEU A 458 1.74 21.32 -11.99
CA LEU A 458 3.16 21.30 -12.32
C LEU A 458 3.45 21.98 -13.66
N VAL A 459 2.55 21.85 -14.64
CA VAL A 459 2.64 22.58 -15.92
C VAL A 459 2.54 24.09 -15.69
N GLU A 460 1.55 24.55 -14.93
CA GLU A 460 1.37 25.97 -14.59
C GLU A 460 2.60 26.52 -13.83
N GLU A 461 3.07 25.79 -12.82
CA GLU A 461 4.26 26.15 -12.06
C GLU A 461 5.57 26.14 -12.89
N ALA A 462 5.59 25.44 -14.01
CA ALA A 462 6.70 25.44 -14.97
C ALA A 462 6.60 26.60 -15.99
N GLY A 463 5.60 27.48 -15.87
CA GLY A 463 5.33 28.60 -16.78
C GLY A 463 4.41 28.23 -17.94
N GLY A 464 3.68 27.12 -17.84
CA GLY A 464 2.73 26.65 -18.84
C GLY A 464 1.34 27.28 -18.74
N PRO A 465 0.44 26.89 -19.65
CA PRO A 465 -0.94 27.37 -19.62
C PRO A 465 -1.72 26.81 -18.42
N MET A 466 -2.74 27.55 -17.99
CA MET A 466 -3.72 27.09 -17.02
C MET A 466 -4.71 26.14 -17.72
N LEU A 467 -4.51 24.83 -17.56
CA LEU A 467 -5.27 23.78 -18.26
C LEU A 467 -6.57 23.35 -17.55
N GLU A 468 -6.73 23.75 -16.28
CA GLU A 468 -7.84 23.29 -15.44
C GLU A 468 -9.24 23.65 -15.99
N PRO A 469 -9.51 24.89 -16.46
CA PRO A 469 -10.86 25.26 -16.90
C PRO A 469 -11.37 24.40 -18.06
N GLU A 470 -10.54 24.17 -19.08
CA GLU A 470 -10.88 23.35 -20.24
C GLU A 470 -11.05 21.89 -19.84
N PHE A 471 -10.17 21.37 -18.98
CA PHE A 471 -10.27 20.00 -18.47
C PHE A 471 -11.58 19.77 -17.68
N VAL A 472 -11.93 20.68 -16.77
CA VAL A 472 -13.16 20.56 -15.97
C VAL A 472 -14.40 20.68 -16.86
N ALA A 473 -14.36 21.52 -17.89
CA ALA A 473 -15.44 21.62 -18.87
C ALA A 473 -15.63 20.32 -19.67
N ALA A 474 -14.53 19.65 -20.05
CA ALA A 474 -14.58 18.34 -20.69
C ALA A 474 -15.09 17.25 -19.72
N LEU A 475 -14.62 17.27 -18.48
CA LEU A 475 -14.97 16.32 -17.43
C LEU A 475 -16.46 16.38 -17.03
N ALA A 476 -17.12 17.54 -17.16
CA ALA A 476 -18.55 17.70 -16.93
C ALA A 476 -19.43 16.80 -17.83
N ARG A 477 -18.90 16.29 -18.95
CA ARG A 477 -19.60 15.33 -19.82
C ARG A 477 -19.74 13.94 -19.19
N ALA A 478 -19.00 13.64 -18.12
CA ALA A 478 -18.98 12.34 -17.47
C ALA A 478 -20.07 12.24 -16.38
N PRO A 479 -21.20 11.53 -16.60
CA PRO A 479 -22.29 11.50 -15.63
C PRO A 479 -21.95 10.68 -14.37
N SER A 480 -22.29 11.20 -13.20
CA SER A 480 -22.27 10.45 -11.94
C SER A 480 -23.54 9.61 -11.79
N ASN A 481 -23.44 8.43 -11.17
CA ASN A 481 -24.61 7.68 -10.73
C ASN A 481 -25.19 8.24 -9.41
N ILE A 482 -24.49 9.16 -8.75
CA ILE A 482 -24.90 9.80 -7.49
C ILE A 482 -25.49 11.19 -7.79
N PRO A 483 -26.80 11.40 -7.58
CA PRO A 483 -27.47 12.67 -7.90
C PRO A 483 -26.84 13.90 -7.21
N GLU A 484 -26.38 13.75 -5.97
CA GLU A 484 -25.74 14.83 -5.19
C GLU A 484 -24.36 15.23 -5.73
N VAL A 485 -23.75 14.37 -6.55
CA VAL A 485 -22.49 14.65 -7.25
C VAL A 485 -22.77 15.17 -8.66
N GLY A 486 -23.78 14.63 -9.35
CA GLY A 486 -24.22 15.09 -10.67
C GLY A 486 -23.34 14.58 -11.81
N ASP A 487 -22.13 15.13 -11.94
CA ASP A 487 -21.20 14.83 -13.04
C ASP A 487 -19.73 14.93 -12.60
N GLY A 488 -18.81 14.74 -13.53
CA GLY A 488 -17.38 14.82 -13.28
C GLY A 488 -16.90 16.20 -12.81
N LYS A 489 -17.60 17.30 -13.13
CA LYS A 489 -17.31 18.62 -12.54
C LYS A 489 -17.72 18.65 -11.06
N GLY A 490 -18.85 18.04 -10.71
CA GLY A 490 -19.22 17.87 -9.30
C GLY A 490 -18.20 17.02 -8.52
N VAL A 491 -17.65 15.98 -9.15
CA VAL A 491 -16.53 15.20 -8.57
C VAL A 491 -15.31 16.09 -8.33
N TRP A 492 -14.95 16.89 -9.33
CA TRP A 492 -13.80 17.80 -9.27
C TRP A 492 -13.91 18.78 -8.09
N GLU A 493 -15.01 19.50 -8.00
CA GLU A 493 -15.22 20.53 -6.97
C GLU A 493 -15.28 19.94 -5.55
N ARG A 494 -15.89 18.76 -5.40
CA ARG A 494 -16.12 18.16 -4.08
C ARG A 494 -14.92 17.37 -3.54
N TYR A 495 -14.17 16.69 -4.41
CA TYR A 495 -13.16 15.72 -4.00
C TYR A 495 -11.74 16.05 -4.47
N ILE A 496 -11.58 16.77 -5.58
CA ILE A 496 -10.26 17.02 -6.19
C ILE A 496 -9.72 18.39 -5.81
N ARG A 497 -10.48 19.47 -6.07
CA ARG A 497 -10.07 20.84 -5.74
C ARG A 497 -9.65 21.01 -4.27
N PRO A 498 -10.35 20.44 -3.27
CA PRO A 498 -9.95 20.57 -1.87
C PRO A 498 -8.66 19.81 -1.51
N SER A 499 -8.21 18.88 -2.35
CA SER A 499 -6.98 18.10 -2.13
C SER A 499 -5.72 18.76 -2.69
N ILE A 500 -5.86 19.79 -3.52
CA ILE A 500 -4.73 20.50 -4.12
C ILE A 500 -3.95 21.24 -3.05
N ALA A 501 -2.66 20.90 -2.91
CA ALA A 501 -1.76 21.56 -1.96
C ALA A 501 -0.73 22.43 -2.69
N SER A 502 -0.38 23.56 -2.06
CA SER A 502 0.68 24.47 -2.49
C SER A 502 1.78 24.53 -1.43
N LEU A 503 2.99 24.98 -1.77
CA LEU A 503 4.07 25.16 -0.78
C LEU A 503 3.63 26.02 0.43
N PRO A 504 2.89 27.14 0.27
CA PRO A 504 2.31 27.86 1.40
C PRO A 504 1.35 27.01 2.25
N GLY A 505 0.53 26.17 1.62
CA GLY A 505 -0.37 25.24 2.33
C GLY A 505 0.39 24.18 3.13
N ILE A 506 1.46 23.61 2.57
CA ILE A 506 2.35 22.67 3.27
C ILE A 506 3.05 23.36 4.45
N LEU A 507 3.52 24.61 4.27
CA LEU A 507 4.13 25.37 5.34
C LEU A 507 3.11 25.71 6.45
N ALA A 508 1.87 26.08 6.08
CA ALA A 508 0.80 26.33 7.04
C ALA A 508 0.47 25.07 7.86
N HIS A 509 0.43 23.91 7.18
CA HIS A 509 0.27 22.62 7.84
C HIS A 509 1.36 22.38 8.90
N LEU A 510 2.63 22.51 8.51
CA LEU A 510 3.76 22.37 9.42
C LEU A 510 3.67 23.36 10.60
N ALA A 511 3.31 24.62 10.32
CA ALA A 511 3.18 25.66 11.33
C ALA A 511 2.11 25.33 12.37
N ILE A 512 0.91 24.93 11.95
CA ILE A 512 -0.19 24.55 12.87
C ILE A 512 0.22 23.35 13.72
N VAL A 513 0.73 22.28 13.10
CA VAL A 513 1.14 21.07 13.83
C VAL A 513 2.23 21.42 14.87
N SER A 514 3.26 22.16 14.46
CA SER A 514 4.34 22.58 15.36
C SER A 514 3.89 23.54 16.49
N SER A 515 2.81 24.31 16.28
CA SER A 515 2.30 25.21 17.32
C SER A 515 1.63 24.48 18.49
N THR A 516 1.11 23.28 18.22
CA THR A 516 0.33 22.48 19.19
C THR A 516 1.17 21.53 20.03
N SER A 517 2.44 21.30 19.68
CA SER A 517 3.36 20.52 20.51
C SER A 517 3.74 21.28 21.80
N GLY A 518 3.81 20.53 22.90
CA GLY A 518 4.34 21.03 24.18
C GLY A 518 5.86 21.09 24.22
N GLU A 519 6.54 20.38 23.32
CA GLU A 519 7.99 20.40 23.14
C GLU A 519 8.38 21.44 22.08
N GLU A 520 9.58 22.01 22.20
CA GLU A 520 10.18 22.79 21.13
C GLU A 520 10.35 21.87 19.90
N PRO A 521 9.74 22.21 18.75
CA PRO A 521 9.82 21.34 17.59
C PRO A 521 11.27 21.26 17.08
N GLU A 522 11.65 20.22 16.36
CA GLU A 522 13.00 20.11 15.79
C GLU A 522 13.32 21.30 14.84
N PRO A 523 14.57 21.82 14.83
CA PRO A 523 14.94 22.96 13.99
C PRO A 523 15.02 22.60 12.51
N GLU A 524 15.21 21.33 12.18
CA GLU A 524 15.19 20.82 10.81
C GLU A 524 14.58 19.42 10.78
N GLY A 525 14.01 19.04 9.64
CA GLY A 525 13.38 17.74 9.51
C GLY A 525 12.75 17.52 8.14
N ARG A 526 11.92 16.48 8.08
CA ARG A 526 11.17 16.08 6.89
C ARG A 526 9.69 16.01 7.23
N LEU A 527 8.87 16.59 6.36
CA LEU A 527 7.42 16.47 6.36
C LEU A 527 7.03 15.88 4.99
N PHE A 528 6.62 14.61 4.96
CA PHE A 528 6.34 13.89 3.71
C PHE A 528 7.51 14.00 2.70
N CYS A 529 7.27 14.48 1.48
CA CYS A 529 8.29 14.75 0.47
C CYS A 529 8.90 16.18 0.53
N TYR A 530 8.87 16.84 1.70
CA TYR A 530 9.43 18.18 1.91
C TYR A 530 10.45 18.19 3.04
N ARG A 531 11.61 18.83 2.80
CA ARG A 531 12.57 19.17 3.86
C ARG A 531 12.27 20.55 4.39
N TYR A 532 12.33 20.72 5.70
CA TYR A 532 12.19 22.02 6.32
C TYR A 532 13.38 22.35 7.21
N ARG A 533 13.71 23.64 7.28
CA ARG A 533 14.64 24.21 8.24
C ARG A 533 14.05 25.48 8.81
N ARG A 534 13.79 25.49 10.12
CA ARG A 534 13.27 26.64 10.85
C ARG A 534 14.42 27.58 11.19
N LEU A 535 14.25 28.84 10.80
CA LEU A 535 15.26 29.90 10.94
C LEU A 535 14.93 30.85 12.10
N ALA A 536 13.64 30.99 12.42
CA ALA A 536 13.18 31.80 13.56
C ALA A 536 11.88 31.21 14.13
N HIS A 537 11.68 31.39 15.44
CA HIS A 537 10.51 30.92 16.17
C HIS A 537 10.28 31.78 17.41
N ARG A 538 9.03 32.22 17.62
CA ARG A 538 8.57 32.88 18.85
C ARG A 538 7.17 32.39 19.18
N LYS A 539 6.96 31.97 20.43
CA LYS A 539 5.67 31.47 20.95
C LYS A 539 5.35 32.19 22.25
N GLU A 540 4.17 32.78 22.35
CA GLU A 540 3.67 33.39 23.57
C GLU A 540 2.22 32.99 23.83
N THR A 541 1.92 32.70 25.09
CA THR A 541 0.57 32.33 25.55
C THR A 541 0.07 33.37 26.54
N VAL A 542 -1.11 33.94 26.26
CA VAL A 542 -1.77 34.95 27.08
C VAL A 542 -3.22 34.50 27.32
N GLY A 543 -3.52 34.05 28.54
CA GLY A 543 -4.80 33.45 28.87
C GLY A 543 -5.06 32.17 28.05
N PRO A 544 -6.23 32.03 27.38
CA PRO A 544 -6.50 30.87 26.53
C PRO A 544 -5.88 30.96 25.13
N ALA A 545 -5.31 32.12 24.75
CA ALA A 545 -4.80 32.35 23.41
C ALA A 545 -3.28 32.12 23.34
N THR A 546 -2.84 31.42 22.31
CA THR A 546 -1.42 31.23 22.00
C THR A 546 -1.12 31.76 20.60
N LEU A 547 -0.15 32.67 20.50
CA LEU A 547 0.38 33.15 19.23
C LEU A 547 1.77 32.55 19.01
N THR A 548 1.96 31.95 17.84
CA THR A 548 3.26 31.45 17.39
C THR A 548 3.61 32.08 16.06
N MET A 549 4.82 32.59 15.92
CA MET A 549 5.36 33.13 14.66
C MET A 549 6.71 32.47 14.35
N GLY A 550 7.02 32.29 13.07
CA GLY A 550 8.33 31.81 12.67
C GLY A 550 8.69 32.08 11.23
N ARG A 551 9.94 31.76 10.89
CA ARG A 551 10.47 31.71 9.53
C ARG A 551 10.97 30.31 9.24
N THR A 552 10.54 29.72 8.14
CA THR A 552 10.93 28.37 7.75
C THR A 552 11.28 28.34 6.27
N LEU A 553 12.43 27.73 5.97
CA LEU A 553 12.79 27.34 4.61
C LEU A 553 12.21 25.94 4.34
N LEU A 554 11.33 25.82 3.35
CA LEU A 554 10.68 24.58 2.95
C LEU A 554 11.11 24.23 1.52
N THR A 555 11.65 23.03 1.30
CA THR A 555 12.12 22.57 -0.02
C THR A 555 11.46 21.25 -0.41
N SER A 556 10.86 21.18 -1.58
CA SER A 556 10.32 19.93 -2.15
C SER A 556 11.46 18.99 -2.57
N GLU A 557 11.40 17.72 -2.19
CA GLU A 557 12.35 16.70 -2.65
C GLU A 557 12.09 16.27 -4.10
N ASN A 558 10.89 16.51 -4.62
CA ASN A 558 10.53 16.11 -5.98
C ASN A 558 10.96 17.14 -7.01
N THR A 559 10.66 18.42 -6.76
CA THR A 559 10.92 19.51 -7.72
C THR A 559 12.11 20.38 -7.34
N HIS A 560 12.65 20.24 -6.12
CA HIS A 560 13.64 21.14 -5.53
C HIS A 560 13.18 22.59 -5.39
N ALA A 561 11.89 22.88 -5.65
CA ALA A 561 11.31 24.20 -5.42
C ALA A 561 11.37 24.52 -3.92
N THR A 562 11.72 25.76 -3.60
CA THR A 562 11.92 26.22 -2.22
C THR A 562 11.05 27.43 -1.91
N LEU A 563 10.45 27.43 -0.73
CA LEU A 563 9.75 28.57 -0.14
C LEU A 563 10.47 28.97 1.15
N ASP A 564 11.04 30.18 1.17
CA ASP A 564 11.45 30.85 2.40
C ASP A 564 10.24 31.66 2.91
N GLY A 565 9.55 31.13 3.92
CA GLY A 565 8.25 31.63 4.35
C GLY A 565 8.24 32.09 5.80
N ILE A 566 7.55 33.21 6.04
CA ILE A 566 7.12 33.67 7.36
C ILE A 566 5.71 33.14 7.60
N TRP A 567 5.45 32.66 8.80
CA TRP A 567 4.13 32.16 9.20
C TRP A 567 3.75 32.65 10.60
N ALA A 568 2.45 32.80 10.82
CA ALA A 568 1.86 33.12 12.12
C ALA A 568 0.66 32.22 12.38
N VAL A 569 0.58 31.65 13.58
CA VAL A 569 -0.51 30.78 14.06
C VAL A 569 -1.07 31.38 15.34
N LEU A 570 -2.36 31.71 15.32
CA LEU A 570 -3.14 32.10 16.49
C LEU A 570 -4.09 30.96 16.86
N HIS A 571 -3.92 30.39 18.05
CA HIS A 571 -4.78 29.36 18.64
C HIS A 571 -5.60 30.00 19.76
N PHE A 572 -6.93 29.97 19.64
CA PHE A 572 -7.85 30.59 20.62
C PHE A 572 -8.20 29.68 21.80
N GLY A 573 -7.63 28.48 21.85
CA GLY A 573 -8.03 27.39 22.74
C GLY A 573 -8.99 26.41 22.03
N GLY A 574 -9.01 25.15 22.50
CA GLY A 574 -9.84 24.11 21.89
C GLY A 574 -9.46 23.84 20.42
N ASN A 575 -10.45 23.93 19.52
CA ASN A 575 -10.32 23.55 18.10
C ASN A 575 -10.19 24.75 17.14
N ASP A 576 -10.05 25.98 17.65
CA ASP A 576 -10.05 27.19 16.81
C ASP A 576 -8.63 27.70 16.53
N PHE A 577 -8.21 27.56 15.27
CA PHE A 577 -6.88 27.88 14.78
C PHE A 577 -6.97 28.78 13.56
N ARG A 578 -6.14 29.82 13.55
CA ARG A 578 -5.91 30.66 12.38
C ARG A 578 -4.42 30.71 12.07
N CYS A 579 -4.04 30.27 10.88
CA CYS A 579 -2.68 30.32 10.36
C CYS A 579 -2.63 31.15 9.09
N SER A 580 -1.57 31.94 8.94
CA SER A 580 -1.31 32.70 7.73
C SER A 580 0.17 32.59 7.36
N VAL A 581 0.45 32.55 6.05
CA VAL A 581 1.80 32.33 5.50
C VAL A 581 2.07 33.36 4.42
N ARG A 582 3.30 33.88 4.38
CA ARG A 582 3.79 34.74 3.29
C ARG A 582 5.27 34.49 2.99
N PRO A 583 5.76 34.80 1.79
CA PRO A 583 7.19 34.79 1.52
C PRO A 583 7.96 35.76 2.43
N TYR A 584 9.16 35.35 2.83
CA TYR A 584 10.13 36.22 3.50
C TYR A 584 10.66 37.27 2.53
N VAL A 585 10.77 38.51 2.99
CA VAL A 585 11.28 39.65 2.20
C VAL A 585 12.64 40.06 2.75
N ASP A 586 12.65 40.57 3.98
CA ASP A 586 13.86 41.02 4.67
C ASP A 586 13.67 41.00 6.19
N ALA A 587 14.75 41.31 6.93
CA ALA A 587 14.77 41.27 8.38
C ALA A 587 13.94 42.40 9.03
N GLN A 588 13.85 43.57 8.39
CA GLN A 588 13.07 44.69 8.93
C GLN A 588 11.58 44.37 8.87
N SER A 589 11.10 43.89 7.71
CA SER A 589 9.72 43.45 7.53
C SER A 589 9.37 42.33 8.51
N TYR A 590 10.27 41.40 8.80
CA TYR A 590 10.04 40.36 9.80
C TYR A 590 9.84 40.96 11.21
N GLN A 591 10.73 41.87 11.61
CA GLN A 591 10.65 42.52 12.92
C GLN A 591 9.40 43.39 13.06
N ASP A 592 8.99 44.09 12.00
CA ASP A 592 7.78 44.92 11.99
C ASP A 592 6.53 44.05 12.17
N ILE A 593 6.45 42.92 11.47
CA ILE A 593 5.35 41.95 11.63
C ILE A 593 5.33 41.41 13.06
N GLU A 594 6.49 41.03 13.59
CA GLU A 594 6.61 40.49 14.93
C GLU A 594 6.10 41.50 15.98
N ASN A 595 6.54 42.75 15.90
CA ASN A 595 6.10 43.81 16.82
C ASN A 595 4.58 44.04 16.71
N ASP A 596 4.06 44.15 15.49
CA ASP A 596 2.62 44.37 15.23
C ASP A 596 1.72 43.23 15.71
N LEU A 597 2.24 42.01 15.82
CA LEU A 597 1.50 40.85 16.31
C LEU A 597 1.61 40.67 17.83
N PHE A 598 2.82 40.77 18.38
CA PHE A 598 3.06 40.48 19.80
C PHE A 598 2.74 41.66 20.73
N GLU A 599 2.83 42.93 20.27
CA GLU A 599 2.47 44.09 21.11
C GLU A 599 0.98 44.11 21.48
N PRO A 600 0.02 43.88 20.55
CA PRO A 600 -1.40 43.76 20.91
C PRO A 600 -1.70 42.52 21.77
N LEU A 601 -1.00 41.41 21.55
CA LEU A 601 -1.15 40.19 22.36
C LEU A 601 -0.79 40.44 23.83
N ALA A 602 0.35 41.10 24.08
CA ALA A 602 0.79 41.47 25.42
C ALA A 602 -0.22 42.40 26.15
N ARG A 603 -1.05 43.13 25.39
CA ARG A 603 -2.14 43.98 25.88
C ARG A 603 -3.51 43.28 25.91
N PHE A 604 -3.55 41.95 25.76
CA PHE A 604 -4.78 41.14 25.72
C PHE A 604 -5.76 41.57 24.59
N ASN A 605 -5.27 42.16 23.50
CA ASN A 605 -6.09 42.65 22.39
C ASN A 605 -6.03 41.71 21.17
N LEU A 606 -6.77 40.61 21.21
CA LEU A 606 -6.85 39.63 20.10
C LEU A 606 -7.37 40.24 18.80
N SER A 607 -8.28 41.20 18.85
CA SER A 607 -8.78 41.88 17.66
C SER A 607 -7.68 42.69 16.95
N GLY A 608 -6.73 43.23 17.72
CA GLY A 608 -5.53 43.88 17.23
C GLY A 608 -4.60 42.90 16.52
N VAL A 609 -4.38 41.72 17.12
CA VAL A 609 -3.58 40.63 16.50
C VAL A 609 -4.19 40.19 15.18
N ILE A 610 -5.51 39.94 15.14
CA ILE A 610 -6.22 39.54 13.92
C ILE A 610 -6.08 40.59 12.82
N ARG A 611 -6.28 41.87 13.13
CA ARG A 611 -6.11 42.97 12.16
C ARG A 611 -4.66 43.07 11.67
N ALA A 612 -3.68 42.85 12.55
CA ALA A 612 -2.28 42.81 12.16
C ALA A 612 -1.99 41.64 11.22
N MET A 613 -2.55 40.45 11.47
CA MET A 613 -2.48 39.32 10.55
C MET A 613 -3.11 39.65 9.18
N ASP A 614 -4.31 40.22 9.15
CA ASP A 614 -5.01 40.63 7.91
C ASP A 614 -4.18 41.64 7.09
N ARG A 615 -3.49 42.57 7.75
CA ARG A 615 -2.62 43.56 7.09
C ARG A 615 -1.36 42.95 6.51
N HIS A 616 -0.69 42.09 7.28
CA HIS A 616 0.64 41.60 6.95
C HIS A 616 0.63 40.36 6.07
N PHE A 617 -0.41 39.52 6.15
CA PHE A 617 -0.51 38.26 5.43
C PHE A 617 -1.69 38.32 4.46
N VAL A 618 -1.43 38.78 3.23
CA VAL A 618 -2.41 38.79 2.15
C VAL A 618 -2.50 37.39 1.54
N GLY A 619 -3.65 36.76 1.65
CA GLY A 619 -3.88 35.41 1.12
C GLY A 619 -4.94 34.65 1.92
N PRO A 620 -5.13 33.35 1.64
CA PRO A 620 -6.03 32.51 2.41
C PRO A 620 -5.51 32.30 3.83
N ASP A 621 -6.43 32.22 4.78
CA ASP A 621 -6.18 31.69 6.11
C ASP A 621 -6.31 30.16 6.12
N PHE A 622 -5.52 29.52 6.97
CA PHE A 622 -5.50 28.08 7.16
C PHE A 622 -5.93 27.75 8.59
N GLY A 623 -6.82 26.78 8.76
CA GLY A 623 -7.20 26.25 10.07
C GLY A 623 -7.14 24.72 10.08
N LEU A 624 -7.75 24.11 11.10
CA LEU A 624 -7.76 22.64 11.23
C LEU A 624 -8.38 21.90 10.04
N ARG A 625 -9.30 22.55 9.32
CA ARG A 625 -9.94 21.98 8.13
C ARG A 625 -8.98 21.84 6.96
N ASN A 626 -7.92 22.65 6.93
CA ASN A 626 -6.89 22.67 5.88
C ASN A 626 -5.71 21.73 6.18
N LEU A 627 -5.67 21.11 7.36
CA LEU A 627 -4.71 20.05 7.65
C LEU A 627 -5.04 18.81 6.83
N PHE A 628 -3.99 18.06 6.47
CA PHE A 628 -4.14 16.73 5.89
C PHE A 628 -4.83 15.81 6.88
N LEU A 629 -5.44 14.75 6.34
CA LEU A 629 -6.40 13.94 7.09
C LEU A 629 -5.77 13.34 8.35
N ASP A 630 -4.53 12.87 8.23
CA ASP A 630 -3.83 12.13 9.28
C ASP A 630 -3.48 13.06 10.46
N GLU A 631 -2.92 14.23 10.20
CA GLU A 631 -2.60 15.21 11.23
C GLU A 631 -3.84 15.84 11.85
N ARG A 632 -4.89 16.06 11.04
CA ARG A 632 -6.18 16.52 11.56
C ARG A 632 -6.75 15.52 12.57
N ARG A 633 -6.65 14.22 12.29
CA ARG A 633 -7.06 13.15 13.20
C ARG A 633 -6.14 13.05 14.41
N ALA A 634 -4.83 13.15 14.23
CA ALA A 634 -3.86 13.12 15.32
C ALA A 634 -4.11 14.26 16.32
N LEU A 635 -4.35 15.48 15.82
CA LEU A 635 -4.67 16.61 16.67
C LEU A 635 -6.03 16.45 17.36
N ALA A 636 -7.06 15.99 16.62
CA ALA A 636 -8.36 15.70 17.22
C ALA A 636 -8.27 14.64 18.34
N LYS A 637 -7.46 13.58 18.15
CA LYS A 637 -7.19 12.56 19.18
C LYS A 637 -6.54 13.17 20.42
N THR A 638 -5.60 14.10 20.24
CA THR A 638 -4.92 14.80 21.34
C THR A 638 -5.91 15.65 22.15
N LEU A 639 -6.73 16.47 21.47
CA LEU A 639 -7.77 17.28 22.13
C LEU A 639 -8.83 16.41 22.84
N LEU A 640 -9.20 15.27 22.25
CA LEU A 640 -10.13 14.32 22.86
C LEU A 640 -9.55 13.59 24.08
N ARG A 641 -8.23 13.39 24.15
CA ARG A 641 -7.59 12.73 25.31
C ARG A 641 -7.79 13.53 26.60
N GLU A 642 -7.62 14.85 26.53
CA GLU A 642 -7.83 15.75 27.67
C GLU A 642 -9.29 15.77 28.13
N ALA A 643 -10.24 15.76 27.18
CA ALA A 643 -11.66 15.66 27.50
C ALA A 643 -12.01 14.30 28.15
N ARG A 644 -11.47 13.19 27.61
CA ARG A 644 -11.68 11.84 28.12
C ARG A 644 -11.15 11.65 29.54
N ALA A 645 -10.00 12.22 29.88
CA ALA A 645 -9.45 12.12 31.23
C ALA A 645 -10.41 12.74 32.27
N ARG A 646 -11.04 13.88 31.95
CA ARG A 646 -12.06 14.50 32.81
C ARG A 646 -13.32 13.62 32.91
N TRP A 647 -13.84 13.13 31.80
CA TRP A 647 -15.01 12.27 31.80
C TRP A 647 -14.79 10.97 32.59
N ALA A 648 -13.62 10.36 32.49
CA ALA A 648 -13.29 9.14 33.24
C ALA A 648 -13.36 9.35 34.76
N GLN A 649 -12.94 10.52 35.25
CA GLN A 649 -13.06 10.86 36.68
C GLN A 649 -14.53 11.02 37.10
N ASP A 650 -15.35 11.66 36.27
CA ASP A 650 -16.79 11.82 36.55
C ASP A 650 -17.53 10.47 36.57
N TYR A 651 -17.25 9.57 35.61
CA TYR A 651 -17.84 8.24 35.56
C TYR A 651 -17.40 7.37 36.74
N ARG A 652 -16.13 7.42 37.13
CA ARG A 652 -15.62 6.70 38.30
C ARG A 652 -16.34 7.12 39.58
N ARG A 653 -16.51 8.43 39.79
CA ARG A 653 -17.25 8.94 40.96
C ARG A 653 -18.68 8.40 40.99
N ILE A 654 -19.40 8.45 39.86
CA ILE A 654 -20.77 7.93 39.76
C ILE A 654 -20.83 6.44 40.11
N TYR A 655 -19.88 5.65 39.58
CA TYR A 655 -19.81 4.23 39.84
C TYR A 655 -19.53 3.91 41.31
N GLU A 656 -18.48 4.50 41.89
CA GLU A 656 -18.04 4.24 43.27
C GLU A 656 -19.11 4.63 44.30
N GLU A 657 -19.78 5.78 44.12
CA GLU A 657 -20.84 6.24 45.01
C GLU A 657 -22.09 5.34 44.97
N ASN A 658 -22.33 4.61 43.87
CA ASN A 658 -23.54 3.84 43.64
C ASN A 658 -23.32 2.31 43.60
N LEU A 659 -22.09 1.83 43.82
CA LEU A 659 -21.75 0.40 43.74
C LEU A 659 -22.61 -0.46 44.67
N GLY A 660 -22.84 0.00 45.91
CA GLY A 660 -23.70 -0.70 46.87
C GLY A 660 -25.15 -0.82 46.40
N LEU A 661 -25.69 0.22 45.77
CA LEU A 661 -27.03 0.21 45.19
C LEU A 661 -27.10 -0.75 44.00
N MET A 662 -26.10 -0.72 43.11
CA MET A 662 -26.05 -1.61 41.95
C MET A 662 -26.04 -3.08 42.36
N ARG A 663 -25.24 -3.45 43.37
CA ARG A 663 -25.21 -4.82 43.92
C ARG A 663 -26.56 -5.22 44.52
N PHE A 664 -27.20 -4.33 45.28
CA PHE A 664 -28.54 -4.57 45.82
C PHE A 664 -29.60 -4.80 44.73
N LEU A 665 -29.62 -3.94 43.69
CA LEU A 665 -30.56 -4.07 42.57
C LEU A 665 -30.36 -5.42 41.85
N GLN A 666 -29.11 -5.81 41.63
CA GLN A 666 -28.78 -7.09 41.01
C GLN A 666 -29.21 -8.29 41.86
N GLU A 667 -28.89 -8.30 43.16
CA GLU A 667 -29.28 -9.37 44.10
C GLU A 667 -30.80 -9.53 44.22
N THR A 668 -31.55 -8.43 44.03
CA THR A 668 -33.02 -8.40 44.07
C THR A 668 -33.69 -8.62 42.71
N ASN A 669 -32.92 -8.92 41.66
CA ASN A 669 -33.40 -9.06 40.28
C ASN A 669 -34.13 -7.81 39.74
N ILE A 670 -33.73 -6.63 40.19
CA ILE A 670 -34.21 -5.34 39.69
C ILE A 670 -33.21 -4.84 38.63
N PRO A 671 -33.68 -4.44 37.43
CA PRO A 671 -32.80 -3.88 36.41
C PRO A 671 -32.03 -2.65 36.90
N ILE A 672 -30.70 -2.67 36.74
CA ILE A 672 -29.85 -1.53 37.04
C ILE A 672 -30.10 -0.43 35.97
N PRO A 673 -30.27 0.85 36.36
CA PRO A 673 -30.39 1.95 35.42
C PRO A 673 -29.22 2.03 34.42
N LEU A 674 -29.53 2.38 33.17
CA LEU A 674 -28.55 2.43 32.07
C LEU A 674 -27.38 3.37 32.38
N GLU A 675 -27.64 4.46 33.09
CA GLU A 675 -26.65 5.46 33.47
C GLU A 675 -25.59 4.89 34.43
N LEU A 676 -26.02 4.04 35.38
CA LEU A 676 -25.12 3.38 36.33
C LEU A 676 -24.34 2.25 35.66
N LEU A 677 -24.98 1.50 34.74
CA LEU A 677 -24.31 0.50 33.93
C LEU A 677 -23.22 1.11 33.03
N ALA A 678 -23.53 2.24 32.37
CA ALA A 678 -22.56 2.96 31.55
C ALA A 678 -21.38 3.50 32.38
N ALA A 679 -21.65 4.01 33.59
CA ALA A 679 -20.60 4.46 34.50
C ALA A 679 -19.70 3.31 34.96
N ALA A 680 -20.27 2.15 35.30
CA ALA A 680 -19.51 0.95 35.65
C ALA A 680 -18.69 0.42 34.47
N GLU A 681 -19.28 0.31 33.27
CA GLU A 681 -18.60 -0.17 32.07
C GLU A 681 -17.37 0.68 31.76
N LEU A 682 -17.54 2.01 31.75
CA LEU A 682 -16.44 2.94 31.46
C LEU A 682 -15.37 2.95 32.54
N THR A 683 -15.75 2.78 33.82
CA THR A 683 -14.80 2.73 34.94
C THR A 683 -13.96 1.45 34.88
N LEU A 684 -14.61 0.28 34.81
CA LEU A 684 -13.94 -1.01 34.72
C LEU A 684 -13.08 -1.13 33.46
N TYR A 685 -13.55 -0.60 32.32
CA TYR A 685 -12.73 -0.49 31.11
C TYR A 685 -11.48 0.37 31.33
N SER A 686 -11.62 1.51 32.02
CA SER A 686 -10.49 2.39 32.32
C SER A 686 -9.50 1.76 33.31
N ASP A 687 -9.98 0.96 34.26
CA ASP A 687 -9.13 0.18 35.18
C ASP A 687 -8.31 -0.87 34.43
N VAL A 688 -8.95 -1.63 33.54
CA VAL A 688 -8.24 -2.59 32.67
C VAL A 688 -7.21 -1.88 31.79
N ALA A 689 -7.55 -0.71 31.22
CA ALA A 689 -6.60 0.07 30.42
C ALA A 689 -5.40 0.54 31.26
N ALA A 690 -5.63 1.04 32.47
CA ALA A 690 -4.57 1.50 33.38
C ALA A 690 -3.65 0.36 33.84
N LEU A 691 -4.20 -0.84 34.10
CA LEU A 691 -3.40 -2.03 34.41
C LEU A 691 -2.46 -2.41 33.26
N VAL A 692 -2.96 -2.38 32.03
CA VAL A 692 -2.14 -2.68 30.84
C VAL A 692 -1.15 -1.56 30.52
N GLU A 693 -1.48 -0.30 30.80
CA GLU A 693 -0.55 0.82 30.69
C GLU A 693 0.58 0.71 31.72
N SER A 694 0.27 0.36 32.97
CA SER A 694 1.26 0.12 34.04
C SER A 694 2.25 -1.00 33.65
N LEU A 695 1.73 -2.09 33.07
CA LEU A 695 2.57 -3.16 32.52
C LEU A 695 3.49 -2.65 31.40
N ALA A 696 2.97 -1.78 30.52
CA ALA A 696 3.76 -1.22 29.42
C ALA A 696 4.84 -0.22 29.89
N GLU A 697 4.63 0.44 31.03
CA GLU A 697 5.58 1.33 31.69
C GLU A 697 6.60 0.57 32.57
N GLY A 698 6.39 -0.72 32.79
CA GLY A 698 7.23 -1.56 33.65
C GLY A 698 7.00 -1.36 35.14
N SER A 699 5.86 -0.79 35.53
CA SER A 699 5.48 -0.57 36.93
C SER A 699 4.71 -1.75 37.55
N SER A 700 4.25 -2.71 36.74
CA SER A 700 3.65 -3.98 37.16
C SER A 700 4.16 -5.15 36.32
N ASP A 701 4.06 -6.37 36.85
CA ASP A 701 4.36 -7.59 36.08
C ASP A 701 3.11 -8.19 35.40
N ALA A 702 3.32 -9.10 34.44
CA ALA A 702 2.25 -9.69 33.66
C ALA A 702 1.28 -10.56 34.50
N ARG A 703 1.75 -11.17 35.60
CA ARG A 703 0.93 -12.04 36.45
C ARG A 703 0.02 -11.22 37.36
N GLU A 704 0.54 -10.15 37.97
CA GLU A 704 -0.23 -9.19 38.76
C GLU A 704 -1.29 -8.50 37.89
N THR A 705 -0.87 -8.02 36.72
CA THR A 705 -1.76 -7.39 35.73
C THR A 705 -2.90 -8.34 35.34
N ARG A 706 -2.60 -9.63 35.12
CA ARG A 706 -3.61 -10.65 34.81
C ARG A 706 -4.65 -10.79 35.91
N LEU A 707 -4.23 -10.86 37.17
CA LEU A 707 -5.15 -10.98 38.31
C LEU A 707 -6.10 -9.77 38.40
N GLY A 708 -5.58 -8.55 38.23
CA GLY A 708 -6.40 -7.34 38.23
C GLY A 708 -7.42 -7.32 37.09
N ILE A 709 -7.02 -7.77 35.90
CA ILE A 709 -7.93 -7.88 34.74
C ILE A 709 -9.00 -8.94 34.96
N GLU A 710 -8.64 -10.12 35.50
CA GLU A 710 -9.59 -11.18 35.84
C GLU A 710 -10.62 -10.70 36.88
N GLN A 711 -10.21 -9.88 37.85
CA GLN A 711 -11.12 -9.25 38.82
C GLN A 711 -12.09 -8.28 38.15
N ALA A 712 -11.60 -7.37 37.29
CA ALA A 712 -12.45 -6.42 36.57
C ALA A 712 -13.45 -7.12 35.63
N ILE A 713 -13.04 -8.22 34.98
CA ILE A 713 -13.91 -9.05 34.15
C ILE A 713 -15.02 -9.71 34.99
N GLU A 714 -14.67 -10.23 36.16
CA GLU A 714 -15.64 -10.86 37.05
C GLU A 714 -16.64 -9.84 37.61
N GLU A 715 -16.20 -8.65 37.98
CA GLU A 715 -17.10 -7.57 38.42
C GLU A 715 -18.02 -7.09 37.28
N ALA A 716 -17.51 -6.95 36.06
CA ALA A 716 -18.34 -6.64 34.90
C ALA A 716 -19.37 -7.75 34.63
N ARG A 717 -18.95 -9.02 34.70
CA ARG A 717 -19.85 -10.17 34.53
C ARG A 717 -20.97 -10.17 35.56
N GLN A 718 -20.65 -9.86 36.81
CA GLN A 718 -21.66 -9.73 37.87
C GLN A 718 -22.67 -8.65 37.45
N LEU A 719 -22.23 -7.46 37.04
CA LEU A 719 -23.13 -6.39 36.63
C LEU A 719 -23.84 -6.61 35.27
N GLY A 720 -23.61 -7.73 34.59
CA GLY A 720 -24.18 -8.02 33.27
C GLY A 720 -23.57 -7.19 32.14
N ILE A 721 -22.33 -6.70 32.33
CA ILE A 721 -21.60 -5.83 31.41
C ILE A 721 -20.61 -6.66 30.59
N GLU A 722 -20.60 -6.46 29.27
CA GLU A 722 -19.59 -7.04 28.37
C GLU A 722 -18.51 -6.00 28.05
N LEU A 723 -17.33 -6.14 28.65
CA LEU A 723 -16.22 -5.21 28.45
C LEU A 723 -15.54 -5.41 27.09
N SER A 724 -15.34 -4.31 26.35
CA SER A 724 -14.59 -4.31 25.10
C SER A 724 -13.08 -4.46 25.32
N MET A 725 -12.53 -5.65 25.09
CA MET A 725 -11.09 -5.93 25.26
C MET A 725 -10.20 -5.52 24.08
N LYS A 726 -10.76 -4.85 23.06
CA LYS A 726 -10.04 -4.56 21.80
C LYS A 726 -8.77 -3.72 21.99
N ARG A 727 -8.81 -2.66 22.82
CA ARG A 727 -7.62 -1.81 23.05
C ARG A 727 -6.61 -2.44 24.01
N PRO A 728 -7.00 -2.95 25.20
CA PRO A 728 -6.08 -3.68 26.08
C PRO A 728 -5.32 -4.78 25.35
N ARG A 729 -6.03 -5.56 24.53
CA ARG A 729 -5.41 -6.62 23.72
C ARG A 729 -4.36 -6.11 22.75
N ARG A 730 -4.64 -5.04 21.99
CA ARG A 730 -3.64 -4.43 21.09
C ARG A 730 -2.38 -3.97 21.81
N THR A 731 -2.52 -3.46 23.03
CA THR A 731 -1.36 -3.07 23.83
C THR A 731 -0.56 -4.31 24.24
N VAL A 732 -1.22 -5.38 24.70
CA VAL A 732 -0.54 -6.66 25.02
C VAL A 732 0.12 -7.28 23.79
N GLU A 733 -0.53 -7.28 22.62
CA GLU A 733 0.06 -7.74 21.34
C GLU A 733 1.31 -6.94 20.96
N ARG A 734 1.33 -5.63 21.22
CA ARG A 734 2.53 -4.79 21.04
C ARG A 734 3.65 -5.19 22.01
N LEU A 735 3.32 -5.47 23.27
CA LEU A 735 4.28 -5.92 24.28
C LEU A 735 4.86 -7.31 23.96
N ILE A 736 4.02 -8.27 23.55
CA ILE A 736 4.45 -9.60 23.08
C ILE A 736 5.44 -9.44 21.92
N ARG A 737 5.15 -8.58 20.95
CA ARG A 737 6.05 -8.32 19.82
C ARG A 737 7.37 -7.69 20.24
N SER A 738 7.36 -6.65 21.09
CA SER A 738 8.59 -6.02 21.57
C SER A 738 9.44 -6.99 22.37
N GLN A 739 8.81 -7.79 23.23
CA GLN A 739 9.48 -8.79 24.05
C GLN A 739 10.08 -9.92 23.20
N MET A 740 9.38 -10.38 22.16
CA MET A 740 9.93 -11.37 21.22
C MET A 740 11.15 -10.83 20.46
N ARG A 741 11.15 -9.55 20.06
CA ARG A 741 12.34 -8.91 19.46
C ARG A 741 13.50 -8.85 20.46
N ALA A 742 13.24 -8.43 21.70
CA ALA A 742 14.26 -8.41 22.74
C ALA A 742 14.84 -9.81 23.02
N LEU A 743 14.00 -10.85 23.02
CA LEU A 743 14.44 -12.24 23.15
C LEU A 743 15.35 -12.67 21.98
N LEU A 744 15.01 -12.29 20.74
CA LEU A 744 15.80 -12.62 19.56
C LEU A 744 17.21 -11.98 19.61
N GLU A 745 17.30 -10.75 20.12
CA GLU A 745 18.55 -10.00 20.25
C GLU A 745 19.38 -10.49 21.45
N ALA A 746 18.81 -10.52 22.65
CA ALA A 746 19.55 -10.77 23.88
C ALA A 746 19.67 -12.26 24.26
N ARG A 747 18.78 -13.12 23.75
CA ARG A 747 18.80 -14.58 23.92
C ARG A 747 18.79 -15.05 25.38
N ARG A 748 18.17 -14.29 26.27
CA ARG A 748 18.15 -14.57 27.72
C ARG A 748 16.91 -15.37 28.13
N PRO A 749 17.04 -16.38 29.01
CA PRO A 749 15.90 -17.20 29.47
C PRO A 749 14.80 -16.44 30.20
N ASP A 750 15.14 -15.40 30.97
CA ASP A 750 14.19 -14.54 31.69
C ASP A 750 13.21 -13.86 30.72
N LEU A 751 13.71 -13.36 29.59
CA LEU A 751 12.88 -12.74 28.56
C LEU A 751 11.87 -13.72 27.93
N ALA A 752 12.22 -15.01 27.84
CA ALA A 752 11.33 -16.04 27.31
C ALA A 752 10.23 -16.44 28.31
N GLU A 753 10.54 -16.48 29.61
CA GLU A 753 9.55 -16.67 30.67
C GLU A 753 8.58 -15.47 30.75
N GLU A 754 9.11 -14.23 30.67
CA GLU A 754 8.29 -13.01 30.60
C GLU A 754 7.37 -13.02 29.37
N LEU A 755 7.89 -13.43 28.20
CA LEU A 755 7.09 -13.56 26.98
C LEU A 755 5.98 -14.61 27.14
N HIS A 756 6.28 -15.76 27.76
CA HIS A 756 5.27 -16.77 28.07
C HIS A 756 4.15 -16.17 28.93
N ASP A 757 4.49 -15.44 29.99
CA ASP A 757 3.51 -14.83 30.88
C ASP A 757 2.69 -13.73 30.19
N LEU A 758 3.29 -12.95 29.28
CA LEU A 758 2.57 -11.99 28.43
C LEU A 758 1.59 -12.67 27.48
N VAL A 759 1.93 -13.82 26.89
CA VAL A 759 1.01 -14.58 26.03
C VAL A 759 -0.17 -15.12 26.87
N VAL A 760 0.10 -15.63 28.07
CA VAL A 760 -0.95 -16.09 29.00
C VAL A 760 -1.89 -14.95 29.43
N LEU A 761 -1.34 -13.77 29.71
CA LEU A 761 -2.14 -12.54 29.93
C LEU A 761 -2.99 -12.20 28.69
N GLY A 762 -2.42 -12.31 27.49
CA GLY A 762 -3.15 -12.09 26.25
C GLY A 762 -4.34 -13.04 26.08
N GLU A 763 -4.18 -14.32 26.44
CA GLU A 763 -5.24 -15.33 26.43
C GLU A 763 -6.39 -14.99 27.40
N SER A 764 -6.10 -14.38 28.56
CA SER A 764 -7.13 -13.99 29.54
C SER A 764 -8.00 -12.80 29.07
N LEU A 765 -7.54 -12.04 28.07
CA LEU A 765 -8.32 -10.97 27.41
C LEU A 765 -9.34 -11.50 26.38
N GLY A 766 -9.47 -12.83 26.26
CA GLY A 766 -10.40 -13.49 25.36
C GLY A 766 -9.82 -13.81 23.96
N PRO A 767 -10.63 -14.41 23.08
CA PRO A 767 -10.15 -14.93 21.79
C PRO A 767 -9.76 -13.82 20.81
N GLY A 768 -8.85 -14.15 19.90
CA GLY A 768 -8.41 -13.25 18.81
C GLY A 768 -7.19 -12.41 19.17
N LEU A 769 -6.21 -13.02 19.83
CA LEU A 769 -4.86 -12.49 20.02
C LEU A 769 -4.08 -12.64 18.70
N ASP A 770 -3.55 -11.54 18.16
CA ASP A 770 -2.66 -11.59 17.01
C ASP A 770 -1.22 -11.92 17.44
N LEU A 771 -0.82 -13.16 17.17
CA LEU A 771 0.53 -13.66 17.44
C LEU A 771 1.39 -13.80 16.17
N TRP A 772 0.92 -13.31 15.02
CA TRP A 772 1.50 -13.64 13.72
C TRP A 772 2.99 -13.29 13.63
N GLU A 773 3.35 -12.07 14.04
CA GLU A 773 4.74 -11.60 14.02
C GLU A 773 5.60 -12.31 15.06
N ALA A 774 5.08 -12.50 16.28
CA ALA A 774 5.79 -13.19 17.35
C ALA A 774 6.11 -14.64 16.97
N GLN A 775 5.16 -15.34 16.35
CA GLN A 775 5.34 -16.70 15.81
C GLN A 775 6.44 -16.76 14.75
N ASN A 776 6.49 -15.78 13.83
CA ASN A 776 7.52 -15.75 12.77
C ASN A 776 8.92 -15.56 13.37
N LEU A 777 9.07 -14.59 14.28
CA LEU A 777 10.34 -14.34 14.96
C LEU A 777 10.76 -15.55 15.83
N PHE A 778 9.80 -16.20 16.49
CA PHE A 778 10.05 -17.41 17.26
C PHE A 778 10.48 -18.58 16.35
N TRP A 779 9.86 -18.75 15.18
CA TRP A 779 10.25 -19.76 14.20
C TRP A 779 11.67 -19.56 13.68
N GLU A 780 12.07 -18.31 13.45
CA GLU A 780 13.43 -17.93 13.09
C GLU A 780 14.42 -18.21 14.23
N LEU A 781 14.10 -17.82 15.47
CA LEU A 781 14.89 -18.13 16.66
C LEU A 781 15.16 -19.63 16.78
N CYS A 782 14.12 -20.45 16.56
CA CYS A 782 14.25 -21.91 16.61
C CYS A 782 15.11 -22.49 15.48
N ALA A 783 15.22 -21.81 14.33
CA ALA A 783 16.10 -22.21 13.23
C ALA A 783 17.59 -22.14 13.63
N ARG A 784 17.91 -21.21 14.53
CA ARG A 784 19.27 -20.93 15.00
C ARG A 784 19.29 -20.91 16.53
N ARG A 785 18.80 -21.99 17.15
CA ARG A 785 18.60 -22.09 18.60
C ARG A 785 19.88 -21.67 19.35
N PRO A 786 19.81 -20.62 20.18
CA PRO A 786 20.90 -20.26 21.09
C PRO A 786 21.09 -21.35 22.16
N PRO A 787 22.34 -21.75 22.48
CA PRO A 787 22.58 -22.74 23.54
C PRO A 787 22.07 -22.31 24.92
N GLU A 788 21.96 -21.00 25.16
CA GLU A 788 21.47 -20.39 26.40
C GLU A 788 19.97 -20.63 26.64
N LEU A 789 19.20 -20.90 25.57
CA LEU A 789 17.77 -21.17 25.65
C LEU A 789 17.53 -22.69 25.67
N GLU A 790 17.17 -23.19 26.85
CA GLU A 790 16.89 -24.61 27.05
C GLU A 790 15.67 -25.08 26.23
N ILE A 791 15.78 -26.28 25.66
CA ILE A 791 14.71 -26.88 24.83
C ILE A 791 13.37 -26.96 25.57
N PRO A 792 13.28 -27.39 26.85
CA PRO A 792 12.00 -27.42 27.57
C PRO A 792 11.32 -26.05 27.69
N LEU A 793 12.09 -24.97 27.84
CA LEU A 793 11.56 -23.60 27.87
C LEU A 793 10.98 -23.21 26.50
N LEU A 794 11.73 -23.46 25.43
CA LEU A 794 11.27 -23.17 24.07
C LEU A 794 10.04 -24.00 23.67
N LEU A 795 9.95 -25.26 24.09
CA LEU A 795 8.76 -26.09 23.85
C LEU A 795 7.52 -25.51 24.55
N ARG A 796 7.63 -25.13 25.82
CA ARG A 796 6.51 -24.51 26.57
C ARG A 796 6.05 -23.20 25.93
N LEU A 797 6.99 -22.33 25.58
CA LEU A 797 6.70 -21.08 24.89
C LEU A 797 6.08 -21.32 23.52
N GLY A 798 6.62 -22.28 22.75
CA GLY A 798 6.10 -22.67 21.45
C GLY A 798 4.66 -23.18 21.48
N GLU A 799 4.31 -24.00 22.48
CA GLU A 799 2.93 -24.46 22.70
C GLU A 799 1.96 -23.29 22.94
N LYS A 800 2.40 -22.25 23.67
CA LYS A 800 1.63 -21.01 23.86
C LYS A 800 1.56 -20.15 22.61
N LEU A 801 2.58 -20.19 21.77
CA LEU A 801 2.59 -19.57 20.44
C LEU A 801 1.88 -20.43 19.36
N TRP A 802 1.18 -21.48 19.77
CA TRP A 802 0.38 -22.39 18.93
C TRP A 802 1.17 -23.32 18.02
N PHE A 803 2.47 -23.54 18.28
CA PHE A 803 3.24 -24.56 17.59
C PHE A 803 2.86 -25.96 18.07
N ASP A 804 2.96 -26.92 17.16
CA ASP A 804 2.89 -28.34 17.47
C ASP A 804 4.18 -28.77 18.21
N ARG A 805 4.01 -29.45 19.34
CA ARG A 805 5.12 -29.80 20.24
C ARG A 805 6.12 -30.73 19.56
N GLU A 806 5.65 -31.72 18.82
CA GLU A 806 6.53 -32.72 18.18
C GLU A 806 7.27 -32.12 16.98
N ALA A 807 6.59 -31.33 16.15
CA ALA A 807 7.21 -30.63 15.03
C ALA A 807 8.26 -29.63 15.52
N LEU A 808 7.96 -28.89 16.59
CA LEU A 808 8.90 -27.96 17.19
C LEU A 808 10.10 -28.69 17.82
N ALA A 809 9.87 -29.82 18.51
CA ALA A 809 10.96 -30.64 19.05
C ALA A 809 11.94 -31.08 17.95
N ARG A 810 11.42 -31.58 16.82
CA ARG A 810 12.24 -31.96 15.65
C ARG A 810 13.05 -30.79 15.10
N ARG A 811 12.49 -29.58 15.07
CA ARG A 811 13.20 -28.37 14.62
C ARG A 811 14.34 -27.96 15.57
N LEU A 812 14.17 -28.20 16.87
CA LEU A 812 15.15 -27.85 17.89
C LEU A 812 16.28 -28.88 18.03
N GLU A 813 16.19 -30.04 17.35
CA GLU A 813 17.22 -31.08 17.38
C GLU A 813 18.52 -30.67 16.65
N PRO A 814 19.71 -30.99 17.20
CA PRO A 814 21.00 -30.61 16.62
C PRO A 814 21.27 -31.12 15.20
N SER A 815 20.68 -32.25 14.79
CA SER A 815 20.88 -32.86 13.46
C SER A 815 20.19 -32.11 12.32
N ALA A 816 19.30 -31.16 12.61
CA ALA A 816 18.71 -30.26 11.62
C ALA A 816 19.66 -29.10 11.22
N TRP A 817 20.81 -28.99 11.88
CA TRP A 817 21.82 -27.96 11.62
C TRP A 817 22.77 -28.40 10.49
N GLN A 818 22.42 -28.09 9.24
CA GLN A 818 23.42 -27.98 8.18
C GLN A 818 23.73 -26.49 8.00
N PRO A 819 24.96 -26.01 8.29
CA PRO A 819 25.34 -24.67 7.87
C PRO A 819 25.26 -24.61 6.33
N PRO A 820 24.81 -23.48 5.74
CA PRO A 820 24.90 -23.29 4.31
C PRO A 820 26.38 -23.43 3.89
N ALA A 821 26.61 -24.21 2.83
CA ALA A 821 27.92 -24.31 2.18
C ALA A 821 28.27 -23.01 1.47
#